data_AF-A0A812TY11-F1
#
_entry.id   AF-A0A812TY11-F1
#
_cell.length_a   1.000
_cell.length_b   1.000
_cell.length_c   1.000
_cell.angle_alpha   90.00
_cell.angle_beta   90.00
_cell.angle_gamma   90.00
#
_symmetry.space_group_name_H-M   'P 1'
#
loop_
_entity.id
_entity.type
_entity.pdbx_description
1 polymer ?
#
loop_
_entity_poly.entity_id
_entity_poly.type
_entity_poly.pdbx_seq_one_letter_code
_entity_poly.pdbx_strand_id
1 'polypeptide(L)'
;MGAAAPTCSEGSSCSVRGGGLDPEGDVDPVEALGTFAQSGGLEHKDATEEKETPVAKLATIRSAPPQEMPVLCCAPTSPQSLLQQSMSISVEEMMNKIPSLASLTADSVANSSQRHSRVSKMSPSRSGSALSGGRRSGRGMFSLAMSKSQRFESQCYDAVDIELARGISIRRSLRGFGRVWRYNPSNWTPQERAKLYQLSRNVESFRVFLSHTWWTPGRWKILSLFFQCGWQYAILFWLLATVLSITLCVLEVLPMPLLYEVESFGFNKQCPLGFWILSSSCLGMVLGLLSTPYWPDSCSRSDMSFIDVASIHQLDLTLMERGVFGIGGWLRISKELRILWSAPYLSRLWCVFELAAYKKVNPLGKLTVRPLFMERMLASLWLAVVSYSFFYLLTQSRMGSDTVFYVGNALCTVPLYALTHFLKQNFFEKHQLIAHLETFDLDEVGCSQEFDRAFIHAAIEKWYGSKEAFTDFVRGELKMEVSTAISSRRRFPLQYLLLISLPIFSVSLELLLALWMAGAPQEHVVSFFICNFMGLNLFLFSSTVLVLCYMCDHFARHLSHAWTLAVTCVIAACGGTGMSLARVAWKNGLAYTVIYTLAALLVAILARWLDGISCGIACSCCGPWPQTDGMTAIPVTDSARGVSTILESSQELREGAFGTRS
;
A
#
# COMPACT_ATOMS: atom_id res chain seq x y z
N MET A 1 45.25 3.79 -39.68
CA MET A 1 45.52 2.38 -39.34
C MET A 1 44.52 1.98 -38.26
N GLY A 2 43.43 1.23 -38.48
CA GLY A 2 42.81 0.56 -39.63
C GLY A 2 42.00 -0.63 -39.07
N ALA A 3 40.83 -1.07 -39.55
CA ALA A 3 39.85 -0.65 -40.55
C ALA A 3 38.45 -1.04 -39.96
N ALA A 4 37.36 -0.29 -40.08
CA ALA A 4 36.61 0.11 -41.28
C ALA A 4 35.95 -1.07 -42.04
N ALA A 5 34.62 -1.11 -41.95
CA ALA A 5 33.66 -1.68 -42.91
C ALA A 5 32.65 -0.55 -43.23
N PRO A 6 31.64 -0.70 -44.12
CA PRO A 6 31.39 -1.74 -45.14
C PRO A 6 31.11 -1.15 -46.55
N THR A 7 30.87 -1.98 -47.56
CA THR A 7 29.98 -1.63 -48.71
C THR A 7 29.34 -2.88 -49.31
N CYS A 8 28.10 -2.73 -49.80
CA CYS A 8 27.37 -3.75 -50.56
C CYS A 8 27.54 -3.51 -52.07
N SER A 9 27.43 -4.57 -52.89
CA SER A 9 27.08 -4.48 -54.31
C SER A 9 26.47 -5.79 -54.83
N GLU A 10 25.24 -5.67 -55.35
CA GLU A 10 24.60 -6.33 -56.50
C GLU A 10 25.09 -7.70 -57.04
N GLY A 11 24.15 -8.58 -57.41
CA GLY A 11 24.47 -9.86 -58.07
C GLY A 11 23.30 -10.79 -58.43
N SER A 12 22.47 -10.38 -59.39
CA SER A 12 21.82 -11.23 -60.43
C SER A 12 21.59 -12.75 -60.22
N SER A 13 20.31 -13.11 -60.06
CA SER A 13 19.50 -13.99 -60.96
C SER A 13 19.94 -15.41 -61.40
N CYS A 14 19.15 -16.42 -60.99
CA CYS A 14 18.47 -17.44 -61.82
C CYS A 14 17.59 -18.31 -60.87
N SER A 15 16.34 -18.72 -61.11
CA SER A 15 15.51 -19.04 -62.30
C SER A 15 15.25 -20.55 -62.44
N VAL A 16 13.96 -20.89 -62.38
CA VAL A 16 13.27 -21.96 -63.16
C VAL A 16 13.08 -23.40 -62.61
N ARG A 17 11.78 -23.78 -62.58
CA ARG A 17 11.12 -25.13 -62.57
C ARG A 17 11.38 -26.04 -61.36
N GLY A 18 10.44 -26.90 -60.94
CA GLY A 18 9.07 -27.24 -61.37
C GLY A 18 8.60 -28.39 -60.46
N GLY A 19 7.33 -28.70 -60.19
CA GLY A 19 6.14 -28.71 -61.04
C GLY A 19 5.56 -30.16 -61.04
N GLY A 20 4.26 -30.34 -60.78
CA GLY A 20 3.61 -31.65 -60.55
C GLY A 20 2.69 -31.58 -59.32
N LEU A 21 1.37 -31.34 -59.41
CA LEU A 21 0.29 -32.18 -60.01
C LEU A 21 0.13 -33.51 -59.24
N ASP A 22 -1.03 -34.03 -58.85
CA ASP A 22 -2.47 -33.67 -59.02
C ASP A 22 -3.29 -34.72 -58.18
N PRO A 23 -4.64 -34.90 -58.27
CA PRO A 23 -5.78 -33.97 -58.17
C PRO A 23 -6.93 -34.55 -57.27
N GLU A 24 -8.20 -34.17 -57.55
CA GLU A 24 -9.50 -34.72 -57.05
C GLU A 24 -9.92 -34.41 -55.58
N GLY A 25 -11.15 -33.95 -55.30
CA GLY A 25 -12.27 -33.56 -56.18
C GLY A 25 -13.57 -33.17 -55.41
N ASP A 26 -14.47 -32.45 -56.07
CA ASP A 26 -15.91 -32.23 -55.77
C ASP A 26 -16.34 -31.44 -54.51
N VAL A 27 -17.40 -30.60 -54.50
CA VAL A 27 -18.29 -30.06 -55.56
C VAL A 27 -18.92 -28.71 -55.13
N ASP A 28 -19.23 -27.87 -56.11
CA ASP A 28 -19.91 -26.55 -56.13
C ASP A 28 -21.44 -26.59 -55.80
N PRO A 29 -22.25 -25.51 -55.95
CA PRO A 29 -21.98 -24.05 -55.92
C PRO A 29 -23.01 -23.26 -55.05
N VAL A 30 -22.93 -21.92 -55.03
CA VAL A 30 -23.96 -20.96 -55.54
C VAL A 30 -23.53 -19.54 -55.16
N GLU A 31 -23.16 -18.75 -56.18
CA GLU A 31 -22.90 -17.31 -56.07
C GLU A 31 -23.72 -16.60 -57.16
N ALA A 32 -24.55 -15.60 -56.79
CA ALA A 32 -25.33 -14.83 -57.77
C ALA A 32 -25.89 -13.52 -57.18
N LEU A 33 -25.35 -12.38 -57.66
CA LEU A 33 -26.03 -11.08 -57.84
C LEU A 33 -26.65 -10.39 -56.58
N GLY A 34 -26.85 -9.07 -56.53
CA GLY A 34 -26.59 -8.03 -57.52
C GLY A 34 -27.12 -6.68 -57.00
N THR A 35 -26.45 -5.61 -57.42
CA THR A 35 -26.55 -4.19 -57.07
C THR A 35 -27.95 -3.52 -57.13
N PHE A 36 -28.06 -2.38 -56.43
CA PHE A 36 -28.90 -1.17 -56.67
C PHE A 36 -30.26 -0.92 -55.94
N ALA A 37 -30.33 0.31 -55.40
CA ALA A 37 -31.45 1.29 -55.42
C ALA A 37 -32.47 1.46 -54.26
N GLN A 38 -32.40 2.67 -53.68
CA GLN A 38 -33.50 3.64 -53.42
C GLN A 38 -34.36 3.67 -52.13
N SER A 39 -34.24 4.83 -51.47
CA SER A 39 -35.31 5.78 -51.04
C SER A 39 -35.77 5.84 -49.58
N GLY A 40 -35.95 7.09 -49.11
CA GLY A 40 -36.84 7.44 -47.98
C GLY A 40 -36.20 8.18 -46.80
N GLY A 41 -36.55 9.45 -46.58
CA GLY A 41 -36.53 10.07 -45.25
C GLY A 41 -35.42 11.08 -44.91
N LEU A 42 -35.35 12.20 -45.63
CA LEU A 42 -34.71 13.43 -45.12
C LEU A 42 -35.73 14.22 -44.29
N GLU A 43 -35.42 14.52 -43.02
CA GLU A 43 -36.09 15.59 -42.27
C GLU A 43 -35.02 16.51 -41.65
N HIS A 44 -34.92 17.74 -42.15
CA HIS A 44 -34.00 18.76 -41.67
C HIS A 44 -34.47 19.28 -40.31
N LYS A 45 -33.59 19.30 -39.32
CA LYS A 45 -33.63 20.32 -38.26
C LYS A 45 -32.26 20.95 -38.12
N ASP A 46 -32.18 22.21 -38.55
CA ASP A 46 -30.98 23.00 -38.44
C ASP A 46 -30.72 23.38 -36.98
N ALA A 47 -29.51 23.11 -36.52
CA ALA A 47 -28.95 23.65 -35.30
C ALA A 47 -27.50 24.06 -35.61
N THR A 48 -27.34 25.26 -36.17
CA THR A 48 -26.05 25.94 -36.23
C THR A 48 -25.65 26.34 -34.82
N GLU A 49 -24.78 25.56 -34.19
CA GLU A 49 -24.13 25.94 -32.94
C GLU A 49 -22.71 26.44 -33.24
N GLU A 50 -22.46 27.72 -32.94
CA GLU A 50 -21.19 28.39 -33.14
C GLU A 50 -20.08 27.75 -32.31
N LYS A 51 -18.96 27.40 -32.96
CA LYS A 51 -17.71 27.11 -32.26
C LYS A 51 -17.02 28.42 -31.86
N GLU A 52 -17.49 29.04 -30.78
CA GLU A 52 -16.68 30.03 -30.08
C GLU A 52 -15.47 29.36 -29.43
N THR A 53 -14.28 29.81 -29.81
CA THR A 53 -13.04 29.51 -29.10
C THR A 53 -13.05 30.17 -27.72
N PRO A 54 -12.63 29.48 -26.63
CA PRO A 54 -12.63 30.08 -25.30
C PRO A 54 -11.55 31.16 -25.19
N VAL A 55 -11.97 32.42 -25.30
CA VAL A 55 -11.14 33.59 -24.98
C VAL A 55 -10.75 33.52 -23.50
N ALA A 56 -9.45 33.71 -23.23
CA ALA A 56 -8.91 33.70 -21.88
C ALA A 56 -9.52 34.83 -21.03
N LYS A 57 -10.48 34.50 -20.16
CA LYS A 57 -10.87 35.37 -19.05
C LYS A 57 -9.72 35.46 -18.06
N LEU A 58 -8.89 36.51 -18.18
CA LEU A 58 -8.08 36.98 -17.06
C LEU A 58 -9.02 37.27 -15.88
N ALA A 59 -8.95 36.43 -14.85
CA ALA A 59 -9.60 36.74 -13.58
C ALA A 59 -8.82 37.88 -12.92
N THR A 60 -9.42 39.07 -12.89
CA THR A 60 -8.93 40.19 -12.09
C THR A 60 -8.98 39.78 -10.62
N ILE A 61 -7.84 39.34 -10.08
CA ILE A 61 -7.67 39.06 -8.65
C ILE A 61 -7.83 40.41 -7.92
N ARG A 62 -9.04 40.67 -7.43
CA ARG A 62 -9.23 41.67 -6.38
C ARG A 62 -8.47 41.17 -5.15
N SER A 63 -7.45 41.94 -4.75
CA SER A 63 -6.77 41.75 -3.47
C SER A 63 -7.80 41.75 -2.35
N ALA A 64 -7.94 40.60 -1.67
CA ALA A 64 -8.62 40.57 -0.38
C ALA A 64 -7.85 41.49 0.59
N PRO A 65 -8.54 42.26 1.46
CA PRO A 65 -7.86 43.01 2.51
C PRO A 65 -7.13 42.04 3.44
N PRO A 66 -6.03 42.46 4.09
CA PRO A 66 -5.32 41.61 5.02
C PRO A 66 -6.25 41.21 6.17
N GLN A 67 -6.50 39.92 6.34
CA GLN A 67 -7.08 39.41 7.56
C GLN A 67 -6.04 39.56 8.68
N GLU A 68 -6.30 40.49 9.61
CA GLU A 68 -5.60 40.51 10.88
C GLU A 68 -5.91 39.20 11.62
N MET A 69 -4.93 38.32 11.74
CA MET A 69 -5.08 37.14 12.59
C MET A 69 -5.13 37.59 14.05
N PRO A 70 -6.07 37.07 14.86
CA PRO A 70 -6.06 37.33 16.29
C PRO A 70 -4.76 36.80 16.89
N VAL A 71 -4.03 37.66 17.60
CA VAL A 71 -2.83 37.28 18.35
C VAL A 71 -3.24 36.34 19.47
N LEU A 72 -3.06 35.03 19.25
CA LEU A 72 -3.23 34.03 20.30
C LEU A 72 -2.07 34.18 21.30
N CYS A 73 -2.33 34.86 22.41
CA CYS A 73 -1.41 34.97 23.53
C CYS A 73 -1.31 33.62 24.27
N CYS A 74 -0.58 32.65 23.70
CA CYS A 74 -0.11 31.49 24.44
C CYS A 74 1.04 31.92 25.37
N ALA A 75 0.76 32.02 26.67
CA ALA A 75 1.78 32.24 27.69
C ALA A 75 2.80 31.07 27.68
N PRO A 76 4.11 31.35 27.78
CA PRO A 76 5.12 30.29 27.78
C PRO A 76 5.09 29.50 29.09
N THR A 77 4.69 28.24 29.01
CA THR A 77 4.98 27.26 30.08
C THR A 77 6.48 26.97 30.06
N SER A 78 7.12 27.01 31.24
CA SER A 78 8.58 26.97 31.31
C SER A 78 9.15 25.59 30.89
N PRO A 79 10.30 25.52 30.19
CA PRO A 79 10.83 24.23 29.70
C PRO A 79 11.34 23.27 30.79
N GLN A 80 11.37 23.66 32.07
CA GLN A 80 12.05 22.92 33.13
C GLN A 80 11.23 21.75 33.70
N SER A 81 9.89 21.81 33.69
CA SER A 81 9.06 20.76 34.32
C SER A 81 9.03 19.43 33.56
N LEU A 82 9.18 19.45 32.23
CA LEU A 82 9.15 18.23 31.40
C LEU A 82 10.50 17.49 31.30
N LEU A 83 11.62 18.17 31.56
CA LEU A 83 12.95 17.54 31.53
C LEU A 83 13.25 16.71 32.79
N GLN A 84 12.67 17.06 33.93
CA GLN A 84 12.98 16.43 35.21
C GLN A 84 12.23 15.10 35.46
N GLN A 85 11.16 14.82 34.70
CA GLN A 85 10.36 13.58 34.84
C GLN A 85 10.77 12.47 33.85
N SER A 86 11.75 12.72 32.96
CA SER A 86 12.11 11.82 31.85
C SER A 86 13.49 11.14 31.98
N MET A 87 14.27 11.41 33.03
CA MET A 87 15.68 10.94 33.16
C MET A 87 15.97 10.14 34.43
N SER A 88 15.07 9.24 34.83
CA SER A 88 15.27 8.32 35.98
C SER A 88 14.94 6.85 35.69
N ILE A 89 14.89 6.44 34.42
CA ILE A 89 14.86 5.01 34.06
C ILE A 89 16.31 4.53 33.97
N SER A 90 16.72 3.68 34.93
CA SER A 90 18.07 3.13 34.98
C SER A 90 18.37 2.26 33.75
N VAL A 91 19.58 2.41 33.20
CA VAL A 91 20.14 1.57 32.12
C VAL A 91 20.10 0.08 32.48
N GLU A 92 20.14 -0.23 33.78
CA GLU A 92 20.12 -1.57 34.35
C GLU A 92 18.77 -2.30 34.13
N GLU A 93 17.64 -1.58 34.09
CA GLU A 93 16.32 -2.18 33.81
C GLU A 93 16.12 -2.48 32.31
N MET A 94 16.83 -1.75 31.44
CA MET A 94 16.78 -1.95 29.99
C MET A 94 17.66 -3.14 29.55
N MET A 95 18.79 -3.37 30.22
CA MET A 95 19.64 -4.55 29.99
C MET A 95 18.95 -5.86 30.40
N ASN A 96 18.22 -5.87 31.52
CA ASN A 96 17.58 -7.07 32.08
C ASN A 96 16.31 -7.55 31.34
N LYS A 97 15.86 -6.85 30.29
CA LYS A 97 14.65 -7.20 29.51
C LYS A 97 14.94 -7.71 28.10
N ILE A 98 16.18 -8.09 27.80
CA ILE A 98 16.57 -8.71 26.52
C ILE A 98 16.58 -10.25 26.68
N PRO A 99 15.63 -11.00 26.07
CA PRO A 99 15.75 -12.44 25.98
C PRO A 99 16.93 -12.80 25.08
N SER A 100 17.75 -13.77 25.49
CA SER A 100 18.90 -14.24 24.71
C SER A 100 18.45 -14.78 23.35
N LEU A 101 19.02 -14.25 22.27
CA LEU A 101 18.69 -14.58 20.87
C LEU A 101 19.06 -16.03 20.45
N ALA A 102 19.47 -16.88 21.40
CA ALA A 102 19.93 -18.25 21.17
C ALA A 102 18.82 -19.32 21.31
N SER A 103 17.62 -18.99 21.83
CA SER A 103 16.55 -19.97 22.08
C SER A 103 15.48 -20.08 20.97
N LEU A 104 15.53 -19.21 19.94
CA LEU A 104 14.44 -19.08 18.96
C LEU A 104 14.53 -20.02 17.73
N THR A 105 15.49 -20.92 17.67
CA THR A 105 15.73 -21.81 16.51
C THR A 105 15.47 -23.30 16.75
N ALA A 106 15.25 -23.75 17.99
CA ALA A 106 15.03 -25.17 18.30
C ALA A 106 13.55 -25.60 18.25
N ASP A 107 12.64 -24.84 18.89
CA ASP A 107 11.27 -25.31 19.16
C ASP A 107 10.30 -25.27 17.96
N SER A 108 10.69 -24.64 16.86
CA SER A 108 9.85 -24.47 15.66
C SER A 108 9.71 -25.76 14.84
N VAL A 109 10.66 -26.69 14.95
CA VAL A 109 10.73 -27.90 14.09
C VAL A 109 10.07 -29.12 14.75
N ALA A 110 10.09 -29.23 16.08
CA ALA A 110 9.59 -30.42 16.79
C ALA A 110 8.05 -30.57 16.82
N ASN A 111 7.29 -29.47 16.74
CA ASN A 111 5.85 -29.47 17.00
C ASN A 111 4.94 -29.66 15.77
N SER A 112 5.49 -29.86 14.57
CA SER A 112 4.70 -30.03 13.33
C SER A 112 4.28 -31.48 13.03
N SER A 113 4.97 -32.47 13.60
CA SER A 113 4.84 -33.88 13.19
C SER A 113 3.70 -34.65 13.89
N GLN A 114 3.14 -34.13 15.00
CA GLN A 114 2.23 -34.90 15.88
C GLN A 114 0.73 -34.60 15.69
N ARG A 115 0.32 -33.83 14.68
CA ARG A 115 -1.08 -33.35 14.53
C ARG A 115 -1.90 -33.93 13.38
N HIS A 116 -1.35 -34.88 12.60
CA HIS A 116 -2.03 -35.48 11.44
C HIS A 116 -2.07 -37.03 11.45
N SER A 117 -2.52 -37.63 12.55
CA SER A 117 -2.69 -39.10 12.63
C SER A 117 -3.84 -39.56 13.55
N ARG A 118 -5.00 -38.88 13.53
CA ARG A 118 -6.19 -39.37 14.27
C ARG A 118 -7.56 -38.94 13.70
N VAL A 119 -7.86 -39.36 12.47
CA VAL A 119 -9.24 -39.51 11.98
C VAL A 119 -9.35 -40.80 11.17
N SER A 120 -10.01 -41.83 11.74
CA SER A 120 -10.72 -42.97 11.09
C SER A 120 -10.67 -44.25 11.94
N LYS A 121 -11.78 -44.59 12.65
CA LYS A 121 -12.36 -45.95 12.74
C LYS A 121 -13.56 -46.06 13.70
N MET A 122 -14.49 -46.95 13.32
CA MET A 122 -15.76 -47.33 13.98
C MET A 122 -15.61 -48.60 14.88
N SER A 123 -16.54 -48.97 15.77
CA SER A 123 -17.79 -48.30 16.18
C SER A 123 -18.05 -48.29 17.71
N PRO A 124 -18.68 -49.29 18.38
CA PRO A 124 -19.66 -48.93 19.42
C PRO A 124 -19.46 -49.58 20.81
N SER A 125 -19.82 -48.85 21.87
CA SER A 125 -20.14 -49.46 23.17
C SER A 125 -21.26 -48.69 23.91
N ARG A 126 -22.16 -49.44 24.55
CA ARG A 126 -23.32 -48.95 25.33
C ARG A 126 -22.91 -48.68 26.78
N SER A 127 -23.17 -47.47 27.27
CA SER A 127 -23.60 -47.13 28.65
C SER A 127 -23.65 -45.60 28.75
N GLY A 128 -24.63 -44.93 29.36
CA GLY A 128 -25.69 -45.44 30.23
C GLY A 128 -25.84 -44.57 31.48
N SER A 129 -26.10 -43.26 31.31
CA SER A 129 -26.39 -42.36 32.43
C SER A 129 -27.20 -41.14 31.94
N ALA A 130 -28.42 -40.99 32.45
CA ALA A 130 -29.32 -39.92 32.05
C ALA A 130 -29.05 -38.63 32.85
N LEU A 131 -28.92 -37.50 32.15
CA LEU A 131 -29.15 -36.18 32.72
C LEU A 131 -30.00 -35.34 31.76
N SER A 132 -31.12 -34.86 32.29
CA SER A 132 -31.98 -33.80 31.74
C SER A 132 -31.13 -32.60 31.28
N GLY A 133 -31.44 -31.88 30.21
CA GLY A 133 -32.69 -31.84 29.43
C GLY A 133 -32.98 -30.45 28.84
N GLY A 134 -32.01 -29.53 28.86
CA GLY A 134 -32.15 -28.16 28.36
C GLY A 134 -31.85 -28.01 26.86
N ARG A 135 -32.68 -28.59 26.00
CA ARG A 135 -32.58 -28.42 24.53
C ARG A 135 -32.97 -26.98 24.14
N ARG A 136 -32.03 -26.03 24.27
CA ARG A 136 -32.14 -24.73 23.58
C ARG A 136 -32.18 -25.02 22.09
N SER A 137 -33.39 -24.97 21.52
CA SER A 137 -33.61 -25.07 20.08
C SER A 137 -32.84 -23.94 19.43
N GLY A 138 -31.66 -24.27 18.89
CA GLY A 138 -30.90 -23.41 18.01
C GLY A 138 -31.71 -23.23 16.74
N ARG A 139 -32.67 -22.32 16.77
CA ARG A 139 -33.45 -21.88 15.62
C ARG A 139 -32.42 -21.33 14.64
N GLY A 140 -32.02 -22.16 13.69
CA GLY A 140 -31.05 -21.77 12.66
C GLY A 140 -31.59 -20.52 12.01
N MET A 141 -30.95 -19.39 12.28
CA MET A 141 -31.36 -18.10 11.75
C MET A 141 -30.86 -18.04 10.30
N PHE A 142 -31.48 -18.87 9.45
CA PHE A 142 -31.32 -18.85 8.01
C PHE A 142 -31.64 -17.43 7.57
N SER A 143 -30.60 -16.69 7.18
CA SER A 143 -30.74 -15.34 6.68
C SER A 143 -31.51 -15.42 5.38
N LEU A 144 -32.80 -15.07 5.41
CA LEU A 144 -33.61 -14.97 4.20
C LEU A 144 -32.94 -13.96 3.27
N ALA A 145 -32.76 -14.34 2.01
CA ALA A 145 -32.18 -13.50 0.97
C ALA A 145 -33.00 -12.21 0.80
N MET A 146 -32.48 -11.07 1.28
CA MET A 146 -33.17 -9.78 1.21
C MET A 146 -32.82 -9.01 -0.07
N SER A 147 -33.83 -8.59 -0.83
CA SER A 147 -33.68 -7.66 -1.97
C SER A 147 -33.28 -6.24 -1.54
N LYS A 148 -32.89 -5.35 -2.45
CA LYS A 148 -32.57 -3.95 -2.08
C LYS A 148 -33.78 -3.24 -1.44
N SER A 149 -34.98 -3.43 -1.99
CA SER A 149 -36.20 -2.79 -1.50
C SER A 149 -36.53 -3.29 -0.10
N GLN A 150 -36.45 -4.61 0.13
CA GLN A 150 -36.62 -5.18 1.47
C GLN A 150 -35.60 -4.63 2.47
N ARG A 151 -34.32 -4.48 2.08
CA ARG A 151 -33.27 -3.90 2.94
C ARG A 151 -33.52 -2.42 3.26
N PHE A 152 -34.06 -1.66 2.31
CA PHE A 152 -34.42 -0.25 2.46
C PHE A 152 -35.66 -0.09 3.36
N GLU A 153 -36.74 -0.82 3.07
CA GLU A 153 -38.02 -0.81 3.80
C GLU A 153 -37.87 -1.32 5.24
N SER A 154 -37.20 -2.46 5.45
CA SER A 154 -36.88 -2.98 6.79
C SER A 154 -35.72 -2.22 7.45
N GLN A 155 -35.05 -1.36 6.68
CA GLN A 155 -33.86 -0.61 7.05
C GLN A 155 -32.73 -1.50 7.66
N CYS A 156 -32.59 -2.75 7.19
CA CYS A 156 -31.63 -3.73 7.70
C CYS A 156 -30.28 -3.65 6.96
N TYR A 157 -29.67 -2.46 6.97
CA TYR A 157 -28.47 -2.12 6.21
C TYR A 157 -27.21 -2.92 6.57
N ASP A 158 -27.12 -3.48 7.78
CA ASP A 158 -26.00 -4.29 8.27
C ASP A 158 -26.26 -5.82 8.24
N ALA A 159 -27.42 -6.26 7.74
CA ALA A 159 -27.77 -7.68 7.69
C ALA A 159 -26.86 -8.47 6.74
N VAL A 160 -26.17 -9.48 7.29
CA VAL A 160 -25.16 -10.27 6.59
C VAL A 160 -25.79 -11.43 5.82
N ASP A 161 -25.63 -11.42 4.49
CA ASP A 161 -26.08 -12.49 3.59
C ASP A 161 -24.96 -13.54 3.44
N ILE A 162 -24.77 -14.41 4.43
CA ILE A 162 -23.58 -15.30 4.52
C ILE A 162 -23.38 -16.17 3.26
N GLU A 163 -24.43 -16.48 2.51
CA GLU A 163 -24.35 -17.24 1.26
C GLU A 163 -23.58 -16.50 0.14
N LEU A 164 -23.66 -15.16 0.12
CA LEU A 164 -22.94 -14.31 -0.83
C LEU A 164 -21.58 -13.82 -0.30
N ALA A 165 -21.22 -14.16 0.94
CA ALA A 165 -19.97 -13.73 1.56
C ALA A 165 -18.76 -14.36 0.85
N ARG A 166 -18.17 -13.65 -0.12
CA ARG A 166 -17.06 -14.16 -0.95
C ARG A 166 -15.81 -13.32 -0.87
N GLY A 167 -14.68 -13.99 -0.66
CA GLY A 167 -13.37 -13.36 -0.53
C GLY A 167 -12.34 -13.93 -1.50
N ILE A 168 -11.31 -13.12 -1.78
CA ILE A 168 -10.14 -13.47 -2.60
C ILE A 168 -8.87 -13.11 -1.81
N SER A 169 -7.80 -13.89 -1.94
CA SER A 169 -6.51 -13.49 -1.34
C SER A 169 -5.92 -12.30 -2.10
N ILE A 170 -5.37 -11.33 -1.37
CA ILE A 170 -4.74 -10.14 -1.95
C ILE A 170 -3.69 -10.54 -3.00
N ARG A 171 -2.85 -11.54 -2.70
CA ARG A 171 -1.89 -12.10 -3.66
C ARG A 171 -2.54 -12.64 -4.93
N ARG A 172 -3.65 -13.37 -4.85
CA ARG A 172 -4.37 -13.88 -6.04
C ARG A 172 -4.91 -12.73 -6.90
N SER A 173 -5.35 -11.61 -6.29
CA SER A 173 -5.77 -10.41 -7.03
C SER A 173 -4.64 -9.72 -7.83
N LEU A 174 -3.38 -9.97 -7.46
CA LEU A 174 -2.19 -9.42 -8.12
C LEU A 174 -1.66 -10.29 -9.27
N ARG A 175 -2.23 -11.47 -9.53
CA ARG A 175 -1.84 -12.31 -10.67
C ARG A 175 -2.13 -11.63 -12.01
N GLY A 176 -1.32 -11.95 -13.03
CA GLY A 176 -1.40 -11.27 -14.34
C GLY A 176 -1.12 -9.77 -14.24
N PHE A 177 -0.12 -9.37 -13.44
CA PHE A 177 0.22 -7.98 -13.12
C PHE A 177 -1.01 -7.19 -12.64
N GLY A 178 -1.69 -7.73 -11.63
CA GLY A 178 -2.89 -7.15 -11.02
C GLY A 178 -3.98 -6.81 -12.02
N ARG A 179 -4.29 -7.72 -12.96
CA ARG A 179 -5.28 -7.48 -14.03
C ARG A 179 -6.60 -6.95 -13.45
N VAL A 180 -7.06 -7.53 -12.33
CA VAL A 180 -8.24 -7.12 -11.56
C VAL A 180 -8.26 -5.63 -11.24
N TRP A 181 -7.10 -5.05 -10.91
CA TRP A 181 -6.96 -3.65 -10.50
C TRP A 181 -6.74 -2.67 -11.66
N ARG A 182 -6.20 -3.14 -12.81
CA ARG A 182 -5.81 -2.29 -13.94
C ARG A 182 -6.99 -1.70 -14.70
N TYR A 183 -8.09 -2.45 -14.81
CA TYR A 183 -9.20 -2.14 -15.70
C TYR A 183 -10.50 -1.97 -14.90
N ASN A 184 -11.21 -0.87 -15.13
CA ASN A 184 -12.55 -0.64 -14.57
C ASN A 184 -13.46 -1.83 -14.97
N PRO A 185 -14.24 -2.43 -14.04
CA PRO A 185 -15.20 -3.49 -14.32
C PRO A 185 -16.07 -3.28 -15.58
N SER A 186 -16.44 -2.04 -15.88
CA SER A 186 -17.18 -1.65 -17.10
C SER A 186 -16.54 -2.16 -18.39
N ASN A 187 -15.21 -2.20 -18.46
CA ASN A 187 -14.44 -2.47 -19.68
C ASN A 187 -14.19 -3.97 -19.92
N TRP A 188 -14.66 -4.85 -19.03
CA TRP A 188 -14.50 -6.30 -19.13
C TRP A 188 -15.65 -6.91 -19.92
N THR A 189 -15.35 -7.90 -20.76
CA THR A 189 -16.39 -8.70 -21.43
C THR A 189 -17.20 -9.51 -20.40
N PRO A 190 -18.47 -9.86 -20.69
CA PRO A 190 -19.29 -10.62 -19.74
C PRO A 190 -18.63 -11.92 -19.25
N GLN A 191 -17.98 -12.66 -20.16
CA GLN A 191 -17.29 -13.91 -19.86
C GLN A 191 -16.11 -13.71 -18.90
N GLU A 192 -15.41 -12.58 -19.00
CA GLU A 192 -14.30 -12.27 -18.08
C GLU A 192 -14.81 -11.75 -16.73
N ARG A 193 -15.93 -11.01 -16.70
CA ARG A 193 -16.63 -10.65 -15.45
C ARG A 193 -17.07 -11.89 -14.67
N ALA A 194 -17.61 -12.91 -15.33
CA ALA A 194 -17.92 -14.19 -14.70
C ALA A 194 -16.66 -14.86 -14.11
N LYS A 195 -15.54 -14.86 -14.85
CA LYS A 195 -14.27 -15.41 -14.37
C LYS A 195 -13.74 -14.69 -13.11
N LEU A 196 -13.99 -13.38 -12.94
CA LEU A 196 -13.60 -12.65 -11.72
C LEU A 196 -14.31 -13.19 -10.47
N TYR A 197 -15.61 -13.47 -10.55
CA TYR A 197 -16.37 -14.07 -9.44
C TYR A 197 -15.90 -15.50 -9.10
N GLN A 198 -15.38 -16.23 -10.09
CA GLN A 198 -14.76 -17.56 -9.88
C GLN A 198 -13.35 -17.48 -9.23
N LEU A 199 -12.73 -16.29 -9.12
CA LEU A 199 -11.48 -16.11 -8.40
C LEU A 199 -11.68 -16.00 -6.88
N SER A 200 -12.87 -15.59 -6.42
CA SER A 200 -13.25 -15.61 -5.01
C SER A 200 -13.82 -16.96 -4.58
N ARG A 201 -13.90 -17.17 -3.27
CA ARG A 201 -14.54 -18.33 -2.62
C ARG A 201 -15.43 -17.87 -1.48
N ASN A 202 -16.44 -18.66 -1.12
CA ASN A 202 -17.25 -18.38 0.07
C ASN A 202 -16.37 -18.35 1.34
N VAL A 203 -16.66 -17.42 2.25
CA VAL A 203 -15.93 -17.20 3.50
C VAL A 203 -16.90 -16.76 4.61
N GLU A 204 -16.66 -17.21 5.84
CA GLU A 204 -17.46 -16.79 7.01
C GLU A 204 -17.10 -15.37 7.50
N SER A 205 -15.88 -14.89 7.19
CA SER A 205 -15.41 -13.55 7.58
C SER A 205 -14.27 -13.09 6.68
N PHE A 206 -14.07 -11.77 6.61
CA PHE A 206 -12.95 -11.15 5.92
C PHE A 206 -11.86 -10.76 6.91
N ARG A 207 -10.60 -10.98 6.54
CA ARG A 207 -9.49 -10.40 7.31
C ARG A 207 -9.31 -8.92 6.99
N VAL A 208 -9.53 -8.54 5.73
CA VAL A 208 -9.37 -7.16 5.23
C VAL A 208 -10.50 -6.83 4.25
N PHE A 209 -11.24 -5.76 4.49
CA PHE A 209 -12.07 -5.13 3.46
C PHE A 209 -11.19 -4.11 2.71
N LEU A 210 -11.02 -4.26 1.39
CA LEU A 210 -10.22 -3.34 0.59
C LEU A 210 -11.09 -2.26 -0.07
N SER A 211 -11.34 -1.18 0.68
CA SER A 211 -12.01 -0.01 0.14
C SER A 211 -11.06 0.82 -0.71
N HIS A 212 -11.55 1.29 -1.86
CA HIS A 212 -10.77 2.05 -2.83
C HIS A 212 -11.68 2.77 -3.84
N THR A 213 -11.11 3.66 -4.66
CA THR A 213 -11.82 4.31 -5.77
C THR A 213 -11.32 3.83 -7.15
N TRP A 214 -12.24 3.57 -8.08
CA TRP A 214 -11.90 3.17 -9.46
C TRP A 214 -11.34 4.32 -10.31
N TRP A 215 -11.52 5.58 -9.88
CA TRP A 215 -10.95 6.76 -10.56
C TRP A 215 -9.42 6.81 -10.46
N THR A 216 -8.83 6.18 -9.44
CA THR A 216 -7.38 6.17 -9.28
C THR A 216 -6.73 5.06 -10.12
N PRO A 217 -5.73 5.38 -10.96
CA PRO A 217 -5.12 4.43 -11.87
C PRO A 217 -4.65 3.14 -11.18
N GLY A 218 -5.09 2.00 -11.70
CA GLY A 218 -4.84 0.68 -11.13
C GLY A 218 -3.37 0.37 -10.85
N ARG A 219 -2.45 0.88 -11.68
CA ARG A 219 -0.99 0.72 -11.52
C ARG A 219 -0.49 1.13 -10.12
N TRP A 220 -1.08 2.15 -9.50
CA TRP A 220 -0.67 2.60 -8.17
C TRP A 220 -1.18 1.69 -7.05
N LYS A 221 -2.41 1.17 -7.19
CA LYS A 221 -2.96 0.13 -6.30
C LYS A 221 -2.09 -1.12 -6.33
N ILE A 222 -1.71 -1.55 -7.54
CA ILE A 222 -0.87 -2.72 -7.79
C ILE A 222 0.51 -2.55 -7.17
N LEU A 223 1.16 -1.40 -7.40
CA LEU A 223 2.46 -1.08 -6.78
C LEU A 223 2.37 -1.12 -5.25
N SER A 224 1.35 -0.46 -4.68
CA SER A 224 1.13 -0.44 -3.23
C SER A 224 0.92 -1.83 -2.63
N LEU A 225 0.06 -2.64 -3.27
CA LEU A 225 -0.21 -4.00 -2.83
C LEU A 225 1.00 -4.92 -3.01
N PHE A 226 1.78 -4.80 -4.10
CA PHE A 226 3.03 -5.55 -4.29
C PHE A 226 4.02 -5.32 -3.15
N PHE A 227 4.30 -4.07 -2.76
CA PHE A 227 5.19 -3.82 -1.63
C PHE A 227 4.58 -4.27 -0.29
N GLN A 228 3.27 -4.07 -0.07
CA GLN A 228 2.60 -4.50 1.16
C GLN A 228 2.67 -6.01 1.40
N CYS A 229 2.57 -6.85 0.36
CA CYS A 229 2.63 -8.32 0.49
C CYS A 229 3.98 -8.95 0.09
N GLY A 230 4.82 -8.23 -0.67
CA GLY A 230 6.00 -8.77 -1.36
C GLY A 230 7.36 -8.37 -0.80
N TRP A 231 7.43 -7.40 0.12
CA TRP A 231 8.70 -6.90 0.67
C TRP A 231 9.60 -8.01 1.26
N GLN A 232 9.01 -9.05 1.84
CA GLN A 232 9.74 -10.20 2.40
C GLN A 232 10.43 -11.02 1.30
N TYR A 233 9.72 -11.31 0.21
CA TYR A 233 10.26 -12.03 -0.94
C TYR A 233 11.31 -11.18 -1.67
N ALA A 234 11.15 -9.86 -1.72
CA ALA A 234 12.15 -8.95 -2.26
C ALA A 234 13.48 -9.02 -1.49
N ILE A 235 13.45 -9.00 -0.16
CA ILE A 235 14.64 -9.16 0.70
C ILE A 235 15.24 -10.57 0.54
N LEU A 236 14.40 -11.61 0.51
CA LEU A 236 14.87 -12.99 0.36
C LEU A 236 15.61 -13.18 -0.97
N PHE A 237 15.05 -12.73 -2.09
CA PHE A 237 15.67 -12.88 -3.41
C PHE A 237 16.88 -11.95 -3.57
N TRP A 238 16.88 -10.76 -2.96
CA TRP A 238 18.08 -9.92 -2.84
C TRP A 238 19.21 -10.67 -2.13
N LEU A 239 18.93 -11.31 -0.99
CA LEU A 239 19.92 -12.05 -0.22
C LEU A 239 20.46 -13.26 -1.01
N LEU A 240 19.57 -14.04 -1.63
CA LEU A 240 19.96 -15.19 -2.45
C LEU A 240 20.83 -14.79 -3.65
N ALA A 241 20.47 -13.72 -4.37
CA ALA A 241 21.25 -13.21 -5.50
C ALA A 241 22.60 -12.62 -5.05
N THR A 242 22.62 -11.90 -3.93
CA THR A 242 23.86 -11.37 -3.32
C THR A 242 24.82 -12.49 -2.94
N VAL A 243 24.34 -13.52 -2.22
CA VAL A 243 25.17 -14.68 -1.83
C VAL A 243 25.67 -15.42 -3.07
N LEU A 244 24.80 -15.69 -4.05
CA LEU A 244 25.19 -16.37 -5.29
C LEU A 244 26.27 -15.58 -6.06
N SER A 245 26.11 -14.27 -6.22
CA SER A 245 27.10 -13.44 -6.92
C SER A 245 28.43 -13.35 -6.17
N ILE A 246 28.43 -13.23 -4.83
CA ILE A 246 29.66 -13.31 -4.03
C ILE A 246 30.35 -14.66 -4.27
N THR A 247 29.61 -15.77 -4.19
CA THR A 247 30.18 -17.12 -4.41
C THR A 247 30.76 -17.26 -5.82
N LEU A 248 30.07 -16.79 -6.86
CA LEU A 248 30.56 -16.89 -8.25
C LEU A 248 31.77 -15.98 -8.53
N CYS A 249 31.89 -14.83 -7.87
CA CYS A 249 33.10 -13.99 -7.93
C CYS A 249 34.28 -14.63 -7.18
N VAL A 250 34.05 -15.23 -6.01
CA VAL A 250 35.10 -15.93 -5.22
C VAL A 250 35.59 -17.20 -5.93
N LEU A 251 34.71 -17.89 -6.67
CA LEU A 251 35.06 -19.03 -7.52
C LEU A 251 35.61 -18.63 -8.90
N GLU A 252 35.89 -17.33 -9.13
CA GLU A 252 36.42 -16.77 -10.38
C GLU A 252 35.55 -17.03 -11.64
N VAL A 253 34.29 -17.44 -11.47
CA VAL A 253 33.32 -17.68 -12.55
C VAL A 253 32.79 -16.36 -13.11
N LEU A 254 32.61 -15.35 -12.26
CA LEU A 254 32.27 -13.98 -12.66
C LEU A 254 33.52 -13.10 -12.64
N PRO A 255 33.93 -12.50 -13.77
CA PRO A 255 35.12 -11.65 -13.83
C PRO A 255 34.88 -10.33 -13.09
N MET A 256 35.93 -9.74 -12.51
CA MET A 256 35.87 -8.42 -11.88
C MET A 256 36.62 -7.38 -12.75
N PRO A 257 35.98 -6.81 -13.79
CA PRO A 257 36.65 -6.04 -14.83
C PRO A 257 36.98 -4.59 -14.45
N LEU A 258 36.53 -4.13 -13.28
CA LEU A 258 36.78 -2.78 -12.78
C LEU A 258 37.97 -2.81 -11.82
N LEU A 259 38.65 -1.67 -11.66
CA LEU A 259 39.77 -1.52 -10.71
C LEU A 259 39.41 -0.45 -9.68
N TYR A 260 39.62 -0.74 -8.41
CA TYR A 260 39.37 0.17 -7.30
C TYR A 260 40.68 0.47 -6.57
N GLU A 261 41.16 1.70 -6.65
CA GLU A 261 42.37 2.14 -5.95
C GLU A 261 42.06 2.43 -4.49
N VAL A 262 42.72 1.68 -3.60
CA VAL A 262 42.59 1.83 -2.14
C VAL A 262 43.88 2.40 -1.59
N GLU A 263 43.75 3.50 -0.84
CA GLU A 263 44.82 4.08 -0.03
C GLU A 263 44.32 4.20 1.43
N SER A 264 44.73 3.26 2.28
CA SER A 264 44.38 3.24 3.72
C SER A 264 45.46 2.48 4.50
N PHE A 265 45.92 2.99 5.65
CA PHE A 265 47.00 2.41 6.51
C PHE A 265 48.22 1.79 5.80
N GLY A 266 48.73 2.42 4.74
CA GLY A 266 49.85 1.87 3.97
C GLY A 266 49.50 0.64 3.10
N PHE A 267 48.26 0.16 3.13
CA PHE A 267 47.69 -0.64 2.06
C PHE A 267 47.36 0.29 0.89
N ASN A 268 48.28 0.34 -0.07
CA ASN A 268 48.09 0.98 -1.37
C ASN A 268 48.09 -0.10 -2.45
N LYS A 269 46.91 -0.48 -2.95
CA LYS A 269 46.74 -1.48 -4.01
C LYS A 269 45.51 -1.19 -4.87
N GLN A 270 45.60 -1.58 -6.14
CA GLN A 270 44.43 -1.78 -7.01
C GLN A 270 43.71 -3.07 -6.60
N CYS A 271 42.43 -2.95 -6.26
CA CYS A 271 41.56 -4.05 -5.90
C CYS A 271 40.65 -4.40 -7.09
N PRO A 272 40.46 -5.68 -7.44
CA PRO A 272 39.54 -6.07 -8.50
C PRO A 272 38.10 -5.82 -8.06
N LEU A 273 37.31 -5.13 -8.89
CA LEU A 273 35.95 -4.71 -8.59
C LEU A 273 34.97 -5.25 -9.63
N GLY A 274 33.82 -5.74 -9.17
CA GLY A 274 32.69 -6.13 -10.02
C GLY A 274 31.57 -5.10 -10.04
N PHE A 275 30.47 -5.47 -10.67
CA PHE A 275 29.16 -4.80 -10.55
C PHE A 275 28.03 -5.84 -10.38
N TRP A 276 28.41 -7.08 -10.08
CA TRP A 276 27.52 -8.24 -10.17
C TRP A 276 26.61 -8.32 -8.97
N ILE A 277 27.10 -8.00 -7.77
CA ILE A 277 26.29 -8.02 -6.55
C ILE A 277 25.22 -6.94 -6.66
N LEU A 278 25.57 -5.72 -7.07
CA LEU A 278 24.56 -4.66 -7.29
C LEU A 278 23.52 -5.09 -8.34
N SER A 279 23.97 -5.54 -9.51
CA SER A 279 23.07 -5.85 -10.62
C SER A 279 22.16 -7.06 -10.35
N SER A 280 22.73 -8.16 -9.84
CA SER A 280 21.99 -9.39 -9.55
C SER A 280 21.04 -9.20 -8.38
N SER A 281 21.45 -8.45 -7.34
CA SER A 281 20.61 -8.23 -6.16
C SER A 281 19.44 -7.29 -6.44
N CYS A 282 19.63 -6.26 -7.29
CA CYS A 282 18.53 -5.42 -7.79
C CYS A 282 17.55 -6.24 -8.64
N LEU A 283 18.05 -7.10 -9.54
CA LEU A 283 17.21 -8.04 -10.29
C LEU A 283 16.47 -9.01 -9.35
N GLY A 284 17.17 -9.54 -8.35
CA GLY A 284 16.62 -10.40 -7.29
C GLY A 284 15.47 -9.72 -6.55
N MET A 285 15.62 -8.47 -6.10
CA MET A 285 14.53 -7.70 -5.49
C MET A 285 13.28 -7.64 -6.37
N VAL A 286 13.47 -7.32 -7.67
CA VAL A 286 12.36 -7.20 -8.63
C VAL A 286 11.69 -8.56 -8.85
N LEU A 287 12.47 -9.63 -9.03
CA LEU A 287 11.94 -10.99 -9.16
C LEU A 287 11.21 -11.45 -7.88
N GLY A 288 11.71 -11.11 -6.70
CA GLY A 288 11.06 -11.36 -5.41
C GLY A 288 9.68 -10.69 -5.33
N LEU A 289 9.59 -9.39 -5.65
CA LEU A 289 8.31 -8.68 -5.73
C LEU A 289 7.36 -9.32 -6.76
N LEU A 290 7.84 -9.58 -7.98
CA LEU A 290 7.03 -10.15 -9.06
C LEU A 290 6.57 -11.59 -8.81
N SER A 291 7.33 -12.37 -8.03
CA SER A 291 6.97 -13.74 -7.64
C SER A 291 5.84 -13.79 -6.59
N THR A 292 5.67 -12.73 -5.80
CA THR A 292 4.74 -12.65 -4.66
C THR A 292 3.29 -13.14 -4.93
N PRO A 293 2.64 -12.86 -6.08
CA PRO A 293 1.29 -13.33 -6.41
C PRO A 293 1.17 -14.85 -6.61
N TYR A 294 2.30 -15.54 -6.81
CA TYR A 294 2.37 -16.95 -7.17
C TYR A 294 2.78 -17.84 -5.97
N TRP A 295 3.33 -17.27 -4.91
CA TRP A 295 3.65 -18.02 -3.69
C TRP A 295 2.39 -18.63 -3.04
N PRO A 296 2.45 -19.89 -2.56
CA PRO A 296 1.33 -20.55 -1.89
C PRO A 296 0.73 -19.74 -0.73
N ASP A 297 -0.56 -19.94 -0.48
CA ASP A 297 -1.24 -19.25 0.61
C ASP A 297 -0.58 -19.57 1.97
N SER A 298 -0.04 -20.78 2.15
CA SER A 298 0.68 -21.26 3.35
C SER A 298 1.96 -20.49 3.69
N CYS A 299 2.60 -19.86 2.70
CA CYS A 299 3.82 -19.07 2.92
C CYS A 299 3.55 -17.67 3.52
N SER A 300 2.28 -17.33 3.83
CA SER A 300 1.93 -16.09 4.51
C SER A 300 0.70 -16.25 5.40
N ARG A 301 0.44 -15.28 6.28
CA ARG A 301 -0.79 -15.25 7.07
C ARG A 301 -1.97 -14.97 6.13
N SER A 302 -2.96 -15.87 6.09
CA SER A 302 -4.21 -15.78 5.30
C SER A 302 -4.64 -14.34 5.00
N ASP A 303 -4.51 -13.93 3.74
CA ASP A 303 -4.81 -12.60 3.22
C ASP A 303 -6.18 -12.54 2.53
N MET A 304 -7.15 -13.32 3.02
CA MET A 304 -8.52 -13.32 2.52
C MET A 304 -9.17 -11.95 2.71
N SER A 305 -9.53 -11.34 1.58
CA SER A 305 -10.03 -9.98 1.50
C SER A 305 -11.32 -9.87 0.70
N PHE A 306 -12.14 -8.90 1.05
CA PHE A 306 -13.24 -8.45 0.18
C PHE A 306 -12.67 -7.47 -0.84
N ILE A 307 -12.94 -7.72 -2.13
CA ILE A 307 -12.65 -6.83 -3.25
C ILE A 307 -13.91 -6.82 -4.13
N ASP A 308 -14.61 -5.70 -4.16
CA ASP A 308 -15.90 -5.48 -4.86
C ASP A 308 -16.07 -6.29 -6.16
N VAL A 309 -15.21 -6.10 -7.17
CA VAL A 309 -15.34 -6.73 -8.49
C VAL A 309 -15.17 -8.26 -8.49
N ALA A 310 -14.43 -8.81 -7.52
CA ALA A 310 -14.21 -10.25 -7.41
C ALA A 310 -15.16 -10.93 -6.41
N SER A 311 -15.69 -10.16 -5.45
CA SER A 311 -16.54 -10.62 -4.36
C SER A 311 -18.03 -10.53 -4.70
N ILE A 312 -18.46 -9.49 -5.40
CA ILE A 312 -19.83 -9.28 -5.86
C ILE A 312 -19.99 -9.89 -7.25
N HIS A 313 -21.11 -10.57 -7.51
CA HIS A 313 -21.39 -11.14 -8.84
C HIS A 313 -21.60 -10.03 -9.87
N GLN A 314 -20.97 -10.12 -11.04
CA GLN A 314 -20.87 -9.02 -12.01
C GLN A 314 -21.78 -9.17 -13.25
N LEU A 315 -22.64 -10.20 -13.29
CA LEU A 315 -23.55 -10.49 -14.42
C LEU A 315 -25.01 -10.64 -14.00
N ASP A 316 -25.30 -11.61 -13.13
CA ASP A 316 -26.59 -11.76 -12.47
C ASP A 316 -26.88 -10.49 -11.65
N LEU A 317 -27.87 -9.73 -12.11
CA LEU A 317 -28.24 -8.44 -11.53
C LEU A 317 -28.80 -8.58 -10.12
N THR A 318 -29.50 -9.67 -9.81
CA THR A 318 -30.08 -9.93 -8.48
C THR A 318 -28.98 -10.25 -7.46
N LEU A 319 -27.98 -11.05 -7.83
CA LEU A 319 -26.81 -11.32 -6.99
C LEU A 319 -25.88 -10.11 -6.89
N MET A 320 -25.75 -9.31 -7.95
CA MET A 320 -25.02 -8.05 -7.94
C MET A 320 -25.64 -7.07 -6.95
N GLU A 321 -26.96 -6.88 -7.06
CA GLU A 321 -27.76 -6.01 -6.20
C GLU A 321 -27.68 -6.43 -4.73
N ARG A 322 -27.93 -7.71 -4.41
CA ARG A 322 -27.78 -8.25 -3.05
C ARG A 322 -26.35 -8.04 -2.51
N GLY A 323 -25.34 -8.16 -3.37
CA GLY A 323 -23.93 -7.97 -3.00
C GLY A 323 -23.56 -6.51 -2.70
N VAL A 324 -24.07 -5.55 -3.49
CA VAL A 324 -23.85 -4.10 -3.30
C VAL A 324 -24.60 -3.59 -2.07
N PHE A 325 -25.91 -3.82 -1.99
CA PHE A 325 -26.72 -3.38 -0.85
C PHE A 325 -26.51 -4.22 0.42
N GLY A 326 -25.67 -5.28 0.33
CA GLY A 326 -25.14 -6.06 1.46
C GLY A 326 -23.82 -5.55 2.05
N ILE A 327 -23.22 -4.46 1.53
CA ILE A 327 -21.88 -3.98 1.96
C ILE A 327 -21.78 -3.70 3.46
N GLY A 328 -22.82 -3.18 4.11
CA GLY A 328 -22.83 -3.01 5.58
C GLY A 328 -22.61 -4.32 6.34
N GLY A 329 -23.17 -5.43 5.85
CA GLY A 329 -22.94 -6.77 6.38
C GLY A 329 -21.52 -7.29 6.12
N TRP A 330 -20.93 -7.00 4.96
CA TRP A 330 -19.51 -7.34 4.67
C TRP A 330 -18.55 -6.61 5.59
N LEU A 331 -18.82 -5.33 5.85
CA LEU A 331 -18.07 -4.53 6.81
C LEU A 331 -18.19 -5.11 8.22
N ARG A 332 -19.40 -5.52 8.65
CA ARG A 332 -19.64 -6.17 9.96
C ARG A 332 -18.86 -7.47 10.17
N ILE A 333 -18.59 -8.25 9.12
CA ILE A 333 -17.75 -9.47 9.21
C ILE A 333 -16.27 -9.24 8.85
N SER A 334 -15.81 -7.99 8.77
CA SER A 334 -14.44 -7.62 8.40
C SER A 334 -13.57 -7.19 9.58
N LYS A 335 -12.42 -7.86 9.78
CA LYS A 335 -11.51 -7.57 10.91
C LYS A 335 -10.66 -6.29 10.76
N GLU A 336 -10.49 -5.80 9.53
CA GLU A 336 -9.76 -4.56 9.21
C GLU A 336 -10.41 -3.90 8.00
N LEU A 337 -10.77 -2.62 8.08
CA LEU A 337 -11.05 -1.80 6.89
C LEU A 337 -9.74 -1.18 6.42
N ARG A 338 -9.27 -1.59 5.24
CA ARG A 338 -8.07 -1.04 4.61
C ARG A 338 -8.45 -0.15 3.43
N ILE A 339 -8.11 1.12 3.55
CA ILE A 339 -8.38 2.13 2.53
C ILE A 339 -7.13 2.30 1.67
N LEU A 340 -7.23 1.97 0.38
CA LEU A 340 -6.21 2.32 -0.62
C LEU A 340 -6.43 3.78 -1.04
N TRP A 341 -5.86 4.69 -0.26
CA TRP A 341 -6.21 6.10 -0.30
C TRP A 341 -5.55 6.88 -1.44
N SER A 342 -6.30 7.84 -1.98
CA SER A 342 -5.93 8.78 -3.05
C SER A 342 -6.89 9.98 -3.03
N ALA A 343 -6.49 11.14 -3.59
CA ALA A 343 -7.32 12.35 -3.63
C ALA A 343 -8.81 12.16 -4.01
N PRO A 344 -9.20 11.45 -5.11
CA PRO A 344 -10.60 11.26 -5.51
C PRO A 344 -11.35 10.16 -4.71
N TYR A 345 -10.87 9.81 -3.52
CA TYR A 345 -11.50 8.81 -2.67
C TYR A 345 -12.68 9.40 -1.88
N LEU A 346 -12.49 10.57 -1.27
CA LEU A 346 -13.52 11.22 -0.44
C LEU A 346 -14.62 11.93 -1.26
N SER A 347 -14.38 12.17 -2.55
CA SER A 347 -15.38 12.76 -3.46
C SER A 347 -16.44 11.76 -3.95
N ARG A 348 -16.50 10.54 -3.39
CA ARG A 348 -17.45 9.49 -3.77
C ARG A 348 -18.27 9.04 -2.56
N LEU A 349 -19.59 9.16 -2.67
CA LEU A 349 -20.54 8.88 -1.59
C LEU A 349 -20.36 7.47 -1.00
N TRP A 350 -20.31 6.43 -1.85
CA TRP A 350 -20.06 5.04 -1.43
C TRP A 350 -18.76 4.87 -0.61
N CYS A 351 -17.67 5.55 -0.99
CA CYS A 351 -16.39 5.40 -0.31
C CYS A 351 -16.39 6.03 1.09
N VAL A 352 -17.04 7.19 1.27
CA VAL A 352 -17.18 7.82 2.60
C VAL A 352 -18.17 7.04 3.47
N PHE A 353 -19.26 6.57 2.86
CA PHE A 353 -20.22 5.68 3.52
C PHE A 353 -19.54 4.41 4.05
N GLU A 354 -18.67 3.75 3.28
CA GLU A 354 -17.93 2.56 3.74
C GLU A 354 -17.10 2.81 5.01
N LEU A 355 -16.47 3.99 5.17
CA LEU A 355 -15.73 4.35 6.39
C LEU A 355 -16.66 4.46 7.59
N ALA A 356 -17.71 5.26 7.45
CA ALA A 356 -18.67 5.54 8.51
C ALA A 356 -19.46 4.27 8.89
N ALA A 357 -19.97 3.54 7.90
CA ALA A 357 -20.61 2.23 8.06
C ALA A 357 -19.72 1.27 8.85
N TYR A 358 -18.45 1.13 8.46
CA TYR A 358 -17.50 0.25 9.16
C TYR A 358 -17.34 0.63 10.63
N LYS A 359 -17.25 1.93 10.93
CA LYS A 359 -17.15 2.43 12.30
C LYS A 359 -18.44 2.21 13.09
N LYS A 360 -19.60 2.37 12.47
CA LYS A 360 -20.90 2.11 13.10
C LYS A 360 -21.08 0.63 13.46
N VAL A 361 -20.73 -0.29 12.55
CA VAL A 361 -20.92 -1.74 12.75
C VAL A 361 -19.72 -2.44 13.41
N ASN A 362 -18.54 -1.81 13.43
CA ASN A 362 -17.35 -2.24 14.17
C ASN A 362 -16.67 -1.02 14.85
N PRO A 363 -17.15 -0.54 16.01
CA PRO A 363 -16.53 0.58 16.72
C PRO A 363 -15.07 0.28 17.09
N LEU A 364 -14.81 -0.93 17.60
CA LEU A 364 -13.46 -1.46 17.88
C LEU A 364 -12.73 -2.01 16.62
N GLY A 365 -13.34 -1.85 15.44
CA GLY A 365 -12.79 -2.32 14.17
C GLY A 365 -11.53 -1.54 13.79
N LYS A 366 -10.50 -2.27 13.35
CA LYS A 366 -9.23 -1.67 12.96
C LYS A 366 -9.37 -0.93 11.63
N LEU A 367 -9.31 0.39 11.66
CA LEU A 367 -9.14 1.20 10.46
C LEU A 367 -7.66 1.21 10.01
N THR A 368 -7.40 1.20 8.71
CA THR A 368 -6.04 1.26 8.18
C THR A 368 -6.00 2.00 6.85
N VAL A 369 -5.56 3.26 6.91
CA VAL A 369 -5.27 4.06 5.73
C VAL A 369 -3.95 3.58 5.10
N ARG A 370 -3.92 3.44 3.78
CA ARG A 370 -2.72 3.15 2.98
C ARG A 370 -2.66 4.16 1.83
N PRO A 371 -1.98 5.31 2.02
CA PRO A 371 -1.85 6.31 0.97
C PRO A 371 -1.04 5.73 -0.21
N LEU A 372 -1.63 5.67 -1.39
CA LEU A 372 -1.01 5.06 -2.58
C LEU A 372 0.26 5.79 -3.04
N PHE A 373 0.45 7.04 -2.60
CA PHE A 373 1.68 7.78 -2.82
C PHE A 373 2.89 7.21 -2.05
N MET A 374 2.69 6.44 -0.97
CA MET A 374 3.77 5.96 -0.12
C MET A 374 4.66 4.95 -0.85
N GLU A 375 4.04 3.96 -1.51
CA GLU A 375 4.78 2.99 -2.31
C GLU A 375 5.26 3.55 -3.66
N ARG A 376 4.61 4.61 -4.17
CA ARG A 376 5.10 5.44 -5.28
C ARG A 376 6.43 6.13 -4.90
N MET A 377 6.46 6.77 -3.72
CA MET A 377 7.66 7.34 -3.10
C MET A 377 8.76 6.29 -2.90
N LEU A 378 8.42 5.11 -2.37
CA LEU A 378 9.35 3.99 -2.16
C LEU A 378 10.03 3.55 -3.48
N ALA A 379 9.25 3.36 -4.55
CA ALA A 379 9.78 2.97 -5.85
C ALA A 379 10.72 4.05 -6.45
N SER A 380 10.35 5.33 -6.34
CA SER A 380 11.19 6.45 -6.80
C SER A 380 12.49 6.58 -6.00
N LEU A 381 12.42 6.45 -4.66
CA LEU A 381 13.58 6.44 -3.77
C LEU A 381 14.54 5.30 -4.12
N TRP A 382 14.00 4.08 -4.24
CA TRP A 382 14.79 2.90 -4.60
C TRP A 382 15.46 3.06 -5.96
N LEU A 383 14.73 3.50 -6.99
CA LEU A 383 15.31 3.70 -8.33
C LEU A 383 16.42 4.77 -8.31
N ALA A 384 16.22 5.89 -7.62
CA ALA A 384 17.26 6.92 -7.47
C ALA A 384 18.51 6.38 -6.75
N VAL A 385 18.32 5.55 -5.72
CA VAL A 385 19.42 4.92 -4.97
C VAL A 385 20.14 3.85 -5.79
N VAL A 386 19.44 3.08 -6.63
CA VAL A 386 20.06 2.16 -7.61
C VAL A 386 20.89 2.95 -8.62
N SER A 387 20.34 4.02 -9.20
CA SER A 387 21.07 4.89 -10.15
C SER A 387 22.32 5.53 -9.53
N TYR A 388 22.20 6.04 -8.29
CA TYR A 388 23.33 6.53 -7.50
C TYR A 388 24.39 5.45 -7.31
N SER A 389 23.97 4.24 -6.90
CA SER A 389 24.84 3.10 -6.62
C SER A 389 25.66 2.67 -7.84
N PHE A 390 25.03 2.59 -9.02
CA PHE A 390 25.74 2.29 -10.27
C PHE A 390 26.74 3.39 -10.64
N PHE A 391 26.32 4.65 -10.58
CA PHE A 391 27.17 5.78 -10.91
C PHE A 391 28.35 5.94 -9.93
N TYR A 392 28.15 5.62 -8.65
CA TYR A 392 29.20 5.56 -7.65
C TYR A 392 30.24 4.47 -7.95
N LEU A 393 29.82 3.24 -8.29
CA LEU A 393 30.76 2.18 -8.71
C LEU A 393 31.55 2.59 -9.96
N LEU A 394 30.88 3.18 -10.96
CA LEU A 394 31.55 3.64 -12.18
C LEU A 394 32.57 4.76 -11.91
N THR A 395 32.24 5.74 -11.07
CA THR A 395 33.17 6.84 -10.73
C THR A 395 34.36 6.36 -9.90
N GLN A 396 34.15 5.45 -8.93
CA GLN A 396 35.25 4.79 -8.21
C GLN A 396 36.17 4.00 -9.15
N SER A 397 35.61 3.30 -10.14
CA SER A 397 36.38 2.42 -11.03
C SER A 397 37.31 3.12 -12.04
N ARG A 398 37.16 4.44 -12.22
CA ARG A 398 37.73 5.13 -13.39
C ARG A 398 38.81 6.16 -13.09
N MET A 399 38.82 6.79 -11.91
CA MET A 399 39.55 8.06 -11.77
C MET A 399 40.28 8.33 -10.46
N GLY A 400 40.25 7.42 -9.47
CA GLY A 400 41.13 7.39 -8.27
C GLY A 400 41.19 8.62 -7.35
N SER A 401 40.55 9.73 -7.70
CA SER A 401 40.81 11.06 -7.17
C SER A 401 39.60 11.66 -6.46
N ASP A 402 39.85 12.34 -5.35
CA ASP A 402 38.80 12.98 -4.54
C ASP A 402 37.94 13.96 -5.37
N THR A 403 38.55 14.66 -6.34
CA THR A 403 37.84 15.54 -7.30
C THR A 403 36.65 14.85 -7.96
N VAL A 404 36.82 13.61 -8.44
CA VAL A 404 35.78 12.89 -9.17
C VAL A 404 34.71 12.36 -8.23
N PHE A 405 35.07 12.00 -7.00
CA PHE A 405 34.09 11.75 -5.96
C PHE A 405 33.22 12.98 -5.66
N TYR A 406 33.80 14.19 -5.58
CA TYR A 406 33.04 15.42 -5.35
C TYR A 406 32.16 15.81 -6.55
N VAL A 407 32.71 15.79 -7.78
CA VAL A 407 31.94 16.02 -9.01
C VAL A 407 30.80 15.00 -9.13
N GLY A 408 31.07 13.73 -8.82
CA GLY A 408 30.08 12.68 -8.87
C GLY A 408 28.93 12.91 -7.89
N ASN A 409 29.22 13.27 -6.63
CA ASN A 409 28.20 13.65 -5.67
C ASN A 409 27.43 14.92 -6.08
N ALA A 410 28.10 15.90 -6.71
CA ALA A 410 27.43 17.10 -7.22
C ALA A 410 26.42 16.76 -8.32
N LEU A 411 26.79 15.89 -9.28
CA LEU A 411 25.88 15.40 -10.32
C LEU A 411 24.68 14.64 -9.73
N CYS A 412 24.88 13.91 -8.63
CA CYS A 412 23.82 13.19 -7.93
C CYS A 412 22.82 14.11 -7.18
N THR A 413 23.10 15.42 -7.04
CA THR A 413 22.13 16.37 -6.48
C THR A 413 20.94 16.61 -7.42
N VAL A 414 21.10 16.43 -8.74
CA VAL A 414 20.02 16.63 -9.74
C VAL A 414 18.89 15.61 -9.59
N PRO A 415 19.13 14.27 -9.57
CA PRO A 415 18.06 13.30 -9.29
C PRO A 415 17.52 13.44 -7.86
N LEU A 416 18.36 13.82 -6.87
CA LEU A 416 17.90 14.11 -5.51
C LEU A 416 16.94 15.31 -5.45
N TYR A 417 17.15 16.34 -6.27
CA TYR A 417 16.25 17.48 -6.38
C TYR A 417 14.87 17.08 -6.94
N ALA A 418 14.86 16.36 -8.07
CA ALA A 418 13.62 15.87 -8.69
C ALA A 418 12.84 14.97 -7.73
N LEU A 419 13.55 14.08 -7.03
CA LEU A 419 13.00 13.25 -5.96
C LEU A 419 12.43 14.09 -4.81
N THR A 420 13.17 15.07 -4.29
CA THR A 420 12.72 15.96 -3.20
C THR A 420 11.46 16.75 -3.61
N HIS A 421 11.38 17.24 -4.84
CA HIS A 421 10.18 17.89 -5.38
C HIS A 421 8.98 16.95 -5.35
N PHE A 422 9.18 15.73 -5.87
CA PHE A 422 8.16 14.70 -5.92
C PHE A 422 7.68 14.28 -4.52
N LEU A 423 8.60 14.11 -3.57
CA LEU A 423 8.28 13.83 -2.16
C LEU A 423 7.40 14.92 -1.56
N LYS A 424 7.72 16.21 -1.77
CA LYS A 424 6.89 17.32 -1.31
C LYS A 424 5.49 17.30 -1.94
N GLN A 425 5.37 16.97 -3.22
CA GLN A 425 4.05 16.80 -3.88
C GLN A 425 3.24 15.67 -3.24
N ASN A 426 3.86 14.52 -2.94
CA ASN A 426 3.22 13.41 -2.23
C ASN A 426 2.72 13.83 -0.83
N PHE A 427 3.53 14.59 -0.07
CA PHE A 427 3.11 15.11 1.24
C PHE A 427 2.08 16.26 1.14
N PHE A 428 2.02 16.98 0.03
CA PHE A 428 0.97 17.97 -0.23
C PHE A 428 -0.38 17.26 -0.45
N GLU A 429 -0.43 16.18 -1.24
CA GLU A 429 -1.61 15.31 -1.36
C GLU A 429 -2.06 14.79 0.03
N LYS A 430 -1.12 14.43 0.92
CA LYS A 430 -1.40 14.03 2.32
C LYS A 430 -2.06 15.16 3.15
N HIS A 431 -1.68 16.42 2.93
CA HIS A 431 -2.30 17.54 3.64
C HIS A 431 -3.66 17.92 3.05
N GLN A 432 -3.83 17.84 1.73
CA GLN A 432 -5.14 18.01 1.07
C GLN A 432 -6.16 16.98 1.59
N LEU A 433 -5.76 15.73 1.83
CA LEU A 433 -6.63 14.72 2.48
C LEU A 433 -7.23 15.22 3.80
N ILE A 434 -6.37 15.68 4.71
CA ILE A 434 -6.80 16.07 6.06
C ILE A 434 -7.69 17.32 5.98
N ALA A 435 -7.40 18.23 5.06
CA ALA A 435 -8.25 19.38 4.76
C ALA A 435 -9.62 18.99 4.17
N HIS A 436 -9.68 18.04 3.22
CA HIS A 436 -10.94 17.59 2.64
C HIS A 436 -11.85 16.86 3.65
N LEU A 437 -11.30 16.28 4.72
CA LEU A 437 -12.09 15.76 5.84
C LEU A 437 -12.61 16.87 6.76
N GLU A 438 -11.88 17.98 6.88
CA GLU A 438 -12.26 19.16 7.67
C GLU A 438 -13.40 19.94 7.03
N THR A 439 -13.35 20.12 5.71
CA THR A 439 -14.37 20.80 4.91
C THR A 439 -15.36 19.83 4.26
N PHE A 440 -15.43 18.58 4.73
CA PHE A 440 -16.27 17.55 4.11
C PHE A 440 -17.75 17.96 4.08
N ASP A 441 -18.44 17.80 2.96
CA ASP A 441 -19.90 18.01 2.87
C ASP A 441 -20.56 16.81 2.17
N LEU A 442 -21.68 16.34 2.72
CA LEU A 442 -22.43 15.19 2.20
C LEU A 442 -23.22 15.53 0.92
N ASP A 443 -23.60 16.79 0.71
CA ASP A 443 -24.33 17.14 -0.51
C ASP A 443 -23.37 17.34 -1.71
N GLU A 444 -22.12 17.73 -1.46
CA GLU A 444 -21.08 17.89 -2.50
C GLU A 444 -20.50 16.56 -3.04
N VAL A 445 -20.66 15.43 -2.34
CA VAL A 445 -20.07 14.16 -2.82
C VAL A 445 -20.78 13.61 -4.06
N GLY A 446 -19.97 13.09 -4.99
CA GLY A 446 -20.46 12.46 -6.20
C GLY A 446 -21.09 11.09 -5.94
N CYS A 447 -22.30 10.89 -6.46
CA CYS A 447 -22.92 9.58 -6.61
C CYS A 447 -23.32 9.37 -8.07
N SER A 448 -23.16 8.14 -8.59
CA SER A 448 -23.44 7.81 -10.00
C SER A 448 -24.87 7.38 -10.27
N GLN A 449 -25.63 7.03 -9.24
CA GLN A 449 -27.03 6.60 -9.34
C GLN A 449 -27.85 7.28 -8.24
N GLU A 450 -29.01 7.82 -8.58
CA GLU A 450 -29.83 8.53 -7.60
C GLU A 450 -30.45 7.58 -6.56
N PHE A 451 -30.76 6.34 -6.95
CA PHE A 451 -31.17 5.31 -5.99
C PHE A 451 -30.07 5.00 -4.96
N ASP A 452 -28.81 4.92 -5.38
CA ASP A 452 -27.68 4.72 -4.45
C ASP A 452 -27.58 5.91 -3.47
N ARG A 453 -27.79 7.15 -3.94
CA ARG A 453 -27.82 8.35 -3.09
C ARG A 453 -28.96 8.25 -2.06
N ALA A 454 -30.18 7.97 -2.49
CA ALA A 454 -31.34 7.82 -1.61
C ALA A 454 -31.16 6.69 -0.58
N PHE A 455 -30.66 5.52 -1.00
CA PHE A 455 -30.36 4.38 -0.12
C PHE A 455 -29.31 4.74 0.93
N ILE A 456 -28.21 5.37 0.52
CA ILE A 456 -27.13 5.76 1.44
C ILE A 456 -27.61 6.86 2.40
N HIS A 457 -28.37 7.85 1.93
CA HIS A 457 -28.94 8.89 2.79
C HIS A 457 -29.88 8.30 3.85
N ALA A 458 -30.78 7.37 3.48
CA ALA A 458 -31.64 6.69 4.45
C ALA A 458 -30.87 5.80 5.45
N ALA A 459 -29.76 5.20 5.02
CA ALA A 459 -28.85 4.47 5.92
C ALA A 459 -28.09 5.40 6.88
N ILE A 460 -27.66 6.56 6.38
CA ILE A 460 -27.03 7.64 7.15
C ILE A 460 -28.00 8.17 8.21
N GLU A 461 -29.21 8.58 7.81
CA GLU A 461 -30.25 9.09 8.71
C GLU A 461 -30.62 8.05 9.79
N LYS A 462 -30.72 6.76 9.43
CA LYS A 462 -30.93 5.70 10.43
C LYS A 462 -29.77 5.55 11.42
N TRP A 463 -28.53 5.59 10.94
CA TRP A 463 -27.37 5.29 11.79
C TRP A 463 -26.86 6.49 12.58
N TYR A 464 -27.07 7.71 12.11
CA TYR A 464 -26.54 8.95 12.69
C TYR A 464 -27.64 9.94 13.12
N GLY A 465 -28.91 9.65 12.83
CA GLY A 465 -30.06 10.51 13.17
C GLY A 465 -30.36 11.56 12.11
N SER A 466 -29.34 12.16 11.50
CA SER A 466 -29.48 13.09 10.38
C SER A 466 -28.23 13.13 9.49
N LYS A 467 -28.32 13.85 8.37
CA LYS A 467 -27.19 14.11 7.44
C LYS A 467 -26.14 15.02 8.06
N GLU A 468 -26.59 16.01 8.83
CA GLU A 468 -25.74 16.97 9.54
C GLU A 468 -24.92 16.24 10.61
N ALA A 469 -25.56 15.40 11.43
CA ALA A 469 -24.89 14.57 12.43
C ALA A 469 -23.85 13.60 11.82
N PHE A 470 -24.10 13.11 10.59
CA PHE A 470 -23.10 12.35 9.83
C PHE A 470 -21.94 13.22 9.35
N THR A 471 -22.22 14.40 8.80
CA THR A 471 -21.18 15.35 8.37
C THR A 471 -20.30 15.77 9.54
N ASP A 472 -20.90 16.02 10.71
CA ASP A 472 -20.17 16.32 11.96
C ASP A 472 -19.35 15.13 12.46
N PHE A 473 -19.87 13.90 12.37
CA PHE A 473 -19.09 12.69 12.64
C PHE A 473 -17.89 12.54 11.67
N VAL A 474 -18.07 12.85 10.38
CA VAL A 474 -17.00 12.79 9.38
C VAL A 474 -15.92 13.85 9.67
N ARG A 475 -16.33 15.10 9.95
CA ARG A 475 -15.45 16.23 10.27
C ARG A 475 -14.75 16.10 11.63
N GLY A 476 -15.40 15.42 12.59
CA GLY A 476 -14.93 15.19 13.95
C GLY A 476 -14.25 13.83 14.14
N GLU A 477 -14.98 12.85 14.68
CA GLU A 477 -14.46 11.54 15.10
C GLU A 477 -13.73 10.79 13.98
N LEU A 478 -14.30 10.73 12.77
CA LEU A 478 -13.68 10.00 11.67
C LEU A 478 -12.43 10.71 11.15
N LYS A 479 -12.44 12.04 11.03
CA LYS A 479 -11.24 12.84 10.73
C LYS A 479 -10.15 12.57 11.76
N MET A 480 -10.51 12.51 13.04
CA MET A 480 -9.57 12.21 14.14
C MET A 480 -8.96 10.81 14.00
N GLU A 481 -9.77 9.77 13.77
CA GLU A 481 -9.23 8.42 13.60
C GLU A 481 -8.42 8.27 12.30
N VAL A 482 -8.86 8.86 11.19
CA VAL A 482 -8.11 8.83 9.91
C VAL A 482 -6.79 9.57 10.04
N SER A 483 -6.78 10.76 10.65
CA SER A 483 -5.57 11.53 10.91
C SER A 483 -4.63 10.77 11.86
N THR A 484 -5.17 10.12 12.90
CA THR A 484 -4.41 9.26 13.80
C THR A 484 -3.89 8.02 13.06
N ALA A 485 -4.64 7.39 12.16
CA ALA A 485 -4.19 6.23 11.39
C ALA A 485 -3.07 6.58 10.38
N ILE A 486 -3.02 7.83 9.92
CA ILE A 486 -1.96 8.39 9.08
C ILE A 486 -0.74 8.78 9.93
N SER A 487 -0.94 9.47 11.06
CA SER A 487 0.13 10.05 11.89
C SER A 487 0.73 9.08 12.91
N SER A 488 -0.04 8.16 13.50
CA SER A 488 0.46 7.15 14.46
C SER A 488 1.42 6.14 13.82
N ARG A 489 1.34 5.98 12.49
CA ARG A 489 2.40 5.32 11.74
C ARG A 489 3.55 6.29 11.57
N ARG A 490 4.72 5.89 12.08
CA ARG A 490 6.02 6.43 11.64
C ARG A 490 5.99 6.64 10.13
N ARG A 491 6.37 7.84 9.66
CA ARG A 491 6.18 8.25 8.25
C ARG A 491 6.71 7.22 7.26
N PHE A 492 7.80 6.55 7.65
CA PHE A 492 8.38 5.43 6.92
C PHE A 492 8.40 4.14 7.76
N PRO A 493 7.72 3.07 7.33
CA PRO A 493 7.86 1.74 7.92
C PRO A 493 9.32 1.25 7.83
N LEU A 494 9.81 0.57 8.88
CA LEU A 494 11.19 0.09 8.93
C LEU A 494 11.54 -0.83 7.75
N GLN A 495 10.63 -1.71 7.35
CA GLN A 495 10.82 -2.59 6.20
C GLN A 495 10.98 -1.83 4.87
N TYR A 496 10.37 -0.65 4.74
CA TYR A 496 10.54 0.17 3.53
C TYR A 496 11.88 0.92 3.54
N LEU A 497 12.37 1.37 4.69
CA LEU A 497 13.75 1.90 4.80
C LEU A 497 14.78 0.82 4.42
N LEU A 498 14.62 -0.39 4.96
CA LEU A 498 15.50 -1.51 4.63
C LEU A 498 15.54 -1.78 3.12
N LEU A 499 14.37 -1.85 2.46
CA LEU A 499 14.28 -2.01 0.99
C LEU A 499 15.03 -0.92 0.21
N ILE A 500 14.96 0.35 0.65
CA ILE A 500 15.67 1.45 -0.02
C ILE A 500 17.18 1.32 0.17
N SER A 501 17.65 0.87 1.33
CA SER A 501 19.07 0.71 1.63
C SER A 501 19.74 -0.48 0.91
N LEU A 502 18.97 -1.46 0.43
CA LEU A 502 19.51 -2.70 -0.17
C LEU A 502 20.52 -2.48 -1.32
N PRO A 503 20.33 -1.56 -2.29
CA PRO A 503 21.34 -1.31 -3.34
C PRO A 503 22.66 -0.74 -2.77
N ILE A 504 22.59 0.09 -1.73
CA ILE A 504 23.80 0.64 -1.08
C ILE A 504 24.52 -0.45 -0.31
N PHE A 505 23.79 -1.33 0.39
CA PHE A 505 24.38 -2.53 0.98
C PHE A 505 25.06 -3.40 -0.08
N SER A 506 24.46 -3.58 -1.26
CA SER A 506 25.09 -4.31 -2.38
C SER A 506 26.40 -3.67 -2.86
N VAL A 507 26.46 -2.33 -2.98
CA VAL A 507 27.70 -1.60 -3.32
C VAL A 507 28.77 -1.81 -2.25
N SER A 508 28.43 -1.71 -0.97
CA SER A 508 29.41 -1.93 0.10
C SER A 508 29.87 -3.39 0.19
N LEU A 509 29.03 -4.36 -0.17
CA LEU A 509 29.44 -5.76 -0.28
C LEU A 509 30.36 -6.00 -1.47
N GLU A 510 30.16 -5.31 -2.60
CA GLU A 510 31.05 -5.34 -3.76
C GLU A 510 32.44 -4.77 -3.42
N LEU A 511 32.50 -3.62 -2.72
CA LEU A 511 33.76 -3.04 -2.24
C LEU A 511 34.45 -3.88 -1.15
N LEU A 512 33.68 -4.48 -0.23
CA LEU A 512 34.21 -5.39 0.80
C LEU A 512 34.82 -6.65 0.17
N LEU A 513 34.16 -7.21 -0.84
CA LEU A 513 34.68 -8.34 -1.61
C LEU A 513 35.95 -7.95 -2.39
N ALA A 514 35.97 -6.78 -3.03
CA ALA A 514 37.16 -6.26 -3.72
C ALA A 514 38.38 -6.15 -2.79
N LEU A 515 38.19 -5.60 -1.59
CA LEU A 515 39.22 -5.53 -0.55
C LEU A 515 39.73 -6.91 -0.12
N TRP A 516 38.80 -7.85 0.10
CA TRP A 516 39.14 -9.21 0.52
C TRP A 516 39.93 -9.96 -0.57
N MET A 517 39.47 -9.91 -1.83
CA MET A 517 40.15 -10.54 -2.97
C MET A 517 41.52 -9.92 -3.27
N ALA A 518 41.74 -8.64 -2.96
CA ALA A 518 43.04 -7.98 -3.06
C ALA A 518 44.04 -8.35 -1.93
N GLY A 519 43.61 -9.17 -0.98
CA GLY A 519 44.39 -9.54 0.21
C GLY A 519 44.62 -8.36 1.15
N ALA A 520 43.60 -7.51 1.35
CA ALA A 520 43.65 -6.47 2.39
C ALA A 520 43.77 -7.10 3.79
N PRO A 521 44.54 -6.52 4.73
CA PRO A 521 44.63 -7.05 6.09
C PRO A 521 43.25 -7.06 6.76
N GLN A 522 43.01 -8.05 7.63
CA GLN A 522 41.69 -8.27 8.25
C GLN A 522 41.15 -7.01 8.95
N GLU A 523 42.02 -6.23 9.60
CA GLU A 523 41.66 -4.96 10.23
C GLU A 523 41.02 -3.96 9.25
N HIS A 524 41.47 -3.90 7.99
CA HIS A 524 40.91 -3.00 6.97
C HIS A 524 39.53 -3.47 6.51
N VAL A 525 39.35 -4.78 6.38
CA VAL A 525 38.08 -5.42 5.99
C VAL A 525 37.03 -5.21 7.08
N VAL A 526 37.40 -5.43 8.36
CA VAL A 526 36.54 -5.19 9.53
C VAL A 526 36.24 -3.69 9.70
N SER A 527 37.25 -2.83 9.60
CA SER A 527 37.13 -1.37 9.64
C SER A 527 36.20 -0.83 8.54
N PHE A 528 36.34 -1.34 7.31
CA PHE A 528 35.45 -1.00 6.19
C PHE A 528 34.01 -1.44 6.47
N PHE A 529 33.81 -2.67 6.96
CA PHE A 529 32.47 -3.19 7.29
C PHE A 529 31.79 -2.35 8.38
N ILE A 530 32.47 -2.09 9.50
CA ILE A 530 31.93 -1.26 10.59
C ILE A 530 31.60 0.14 10.06
N CYS A 531 32.53 0.80 9.38
CA CYS A 531 32.34 2.17 8.90
C CYS A 531 31.26 2.31 7.84
N ASN A 532 31.35 1.54 6.75
CA ASN A 532 30.47 1.69 5.59
C ASN A 532 29.17 0.91 5.77
N PHE A 533 29.23 -0.36 6.15
CA PHE A 533 28.02 -1.19 6.25
C PHE A 533 27.16 -0.79 7.46
N MET A 534 27.75 -0.58 8.64
CA MET A 534 26.98 -0.18 9.82
C MET A 534 26.82 1.34 9.93
N GLY A 535 27.93 2.10 9.97
CA GLY A 535 27.89 3.55 10.13
C GLY A 535 27.15 4.29 9.01
N LEU A 536 27.64 4.17 7.77
CA LEU A 536 27.12 4.90 6.62
C LEU A 536 25.77 4.36 6.14
N ASN A 537 25.66 3.06 5.84
CA ASN A 537 24.48 2.50 5.16
C ASN A 537 23.30 2.24 6.11
N LEU A 538 23.55 1.62 7.26
CA LEU A 538 22.48 1.28 8.19
C LEU A 538 22.02 2.49 9.00
N PHE A 539 22.94 3.25 9.60
CA PHE A 539 22.59 4.37 10.47
C PHE A 539 22.45 5.69 9.72
N LEU A 540 23.52 6.23 9.11
CA LEU A 540 23.48 7.57 8.55
C LEU A 540 22.48 7.67 7.39
N PHE A 541 22.54 6.80 6.38
CA PHE A 541 21.64 6.85 5.23
C PHE A 541 20.16 6.74 5.63
N SER A 542 19.83 5.81 6.55
CA SER A 542 18.47 5.71 7.12
C SER A 542 18.04 7.01 7.81
N SER A 543 18.95 7.69 8.49
CA SER A 543 18.72 9.01 9.12
C SER A 543 18.46 10.07 8.06
N THR A 544 19.28 10.13 7.01
CA THR A 544 19.16 11.08 5.90
C THR A 544 17.82 10.92 5.18
N VAL A 545 17.34 9.68 4.94
CA VAL A 545 16.01 9.43 4.36
C VAL A 545 14.89 9.89 5.30
N LEU A 546 15.00 9.64 6.60
CA LEU A 546 14.01 10.11 7.59
C LEU A 546 13.96 11.63 7.67
N VAL A 547 15.11 12.31 7.70
CA VAL A 547 15.20 13.79 7.72
C VAL A 547 14.68 14.37 6.40
N LEU A 548 14.99 13.76 5.25
CA LEU A 548 14.43 14.15 3.95
C LEU A 548 12.90 14.06 3.96
N CYS A 549 12.33 12.94 4.44
CA CYS A 549 10.88 12.78 4.57
C CYS A 549 10.27 13.80 5.55
N TYR A 550 10.90 14.04 6.70
CA TYR A 550 10.47 15.06 7.67
C TYR A 550 10.43 16.47 7.06
N MET A 551 11.51 16.89 6.40
CA MET A 551 11.59 18.21 5.77
C MET A 551 10.61 18.33 4.59
N CYS A 552 10.47 17.30 3.75
CA CYS A 552 9.50 17.31 2.66
C CYS A 552 8.06 17.40 3.17
N ASP A 553 7.75 16.76 4.29
CA ASP A 553 6.44 16.82 4.94
C ASP A 553 6.18 18.21 5.54
N HIS A 554 7.12 18.73 6.33
CA HIS A 554 7.02 20.06 6.96
C HIS A 554 6.87 21.18 5.91
N PHE A 555 7.69 21.18 4.86
CA PHE A 555 7.64 22.17 3.78
C PHE A 555 6.65 21.83 2.65
N ALA A 556 5.81 20.80 2.79
CA ALA A 556 4.85 20.39 1.76
C ALA A 556 3.84 21.49 1.39
N ARG A 557 3.48 22.35 2.35
CA ARG A 557 2.59 23.51 2.13
C ARG A 557 3.21 24.57 1.19
N HIS A 558 4.54 24.57 1.04
CA HIS A 558 5.26 25.52 0.19
C HIS A 558 5.92 24.76 -0.98
N LEU A 559 5.15 24.49 -2.03
CA LEU A 559 5.60 23.76 -3.23
C LEU A 559 6.66 24.51 -4.09
N SER A 560 7.20 25.65 -3.62
CA SER A 560 8.19 26.41 -4.37
C SER A 560 9.49 25.62 -4.62
N HIS A 561 10.09 25.89 -5.77
CA HIS A 561 11.39 25.34 -6.16
C HIS A 561 12.52 25.78 -5.21
N ALA A 562 12.45 26.99 -4.64
CA ALA A 562 13.42 27.50 -3.67
C ALA A 562 13.48 26.63 -2.39
N TRP A 563 12.35 26.32 -1.76
CA TRP A 563 12.31 25.42 -0.61
C TRP A 563 12.76 23.99 -0.97
N THR A 564 12.43 23.55 -2.19
CA THR A 564 12.85 22.24 -2.69
C THR A 564 14.37 22.15 -2.85
N LEU A 565 14.98 23.20 -3.39
CA LEU A 565 16.43 23.34 -3.51
C LEU A 565 17.10 23.42 -2.14
N ALA A 566 16.56 24.21 -1.20
CA ALA A 566 17.09 24.33 0.16
C ALA A 566 17.12 22.96 0.89
N VAL A 567 16.02 22.20 0.85
CA VAL A 567 15.96 20.83 1.40
C VAL A 567 16.98 19.93 0.70
N THR A 568 17.05 19.98 -0.64
CA THR A 568 18.03 19.19 -1.42
C THR A 568 19.46 19.47 -1.00
N CYS A 569 19.84 20.75 -0.87
CA CYS A 569 21.17 21.18 -0.46
C CYS A 569 21.52 20.72 0.96
N VAL A 570 20.59 20.82 1.92
CA VAL A 570 20.79 20.33 3.30
C VAL A 570 21.02 18.81 3.33
N ILE A 571 20.21 18.05 2.58
CA ILE A 571 20.33 16.59 2.50
C ILE A 571 21.60 16.16 1.78
N ALA A 572 21.98 16.83 0.68
CA ALA A 572 23.23 16.59 -0.03
C ALA A 572 24.46 16.93 0.82
N ALA A 573 24.45 18.05 1.55
CA ALA A 573 25.53 18.44 2.46
C ALA A 573 25.68 17.46 3.62
N CYS A 574 24.56 17.01 4.21
CA CYS A 574 24.55 16.01 5.28
C CYS A 574 25.15 14.67 4.80
N GLY A 575 24.66 14.14 3.67
CA GLY A 575 25.17 12.91 3.08
C GLY A 575 26.65 13.01 2.68
N GLY A 576 27.03 14.08 1.97
CA GLY A 576 28.40 14.34 1.55
C GLY A 576 29.38 14.46 2.72
N THR A 577 29.02 15.22 3.75
CA THR A 577 29.82 15.36 4.98
C THR A 577 30.02 14.00 5.65
N GLY A 578 28.95 13.23 5.82
CA GLY A 578 29.01 11.93 6.46
C GLY A 578 29.78 10.87 5.68
N MET A 579 29.77 10.90 4.34
CA MET A 579 30.64 10.08 3.50
C MET A 579 32.12 10.49 3.60
N SER A 580 32.41 11.80 3.64
CA SER A 580 33.77 12.29 3.84
C SER A 580 34.31 11.89 5.22
N LEU A 581 33.50 12.00 6.28
CA LEU A 581 33.86 11.53 7.62
C LEU A 581 34.04 10.00 7.68
N ALA A 582 33.23 9.22 6.95
CA ALA A 582 33.43 7.77 6.83
C ALA A 582 34.80 7.45 6.19
N ARG A 583 35.14 8.12 5.07
CA ARG A 583 36.44 7.95 4.42
C ARG A 583 37.59 8.32 5.35
N VAL A 584 37.51 9.45 6.06
CA VAL A 584 38.54 9.87 7.03
C VAL A 584 38.67 8.85 8.16
N ALA A 585 37.56 8.39 8.75
CA ALA A 585 37.58 7.40 9.81
C ALA A 585 38.23 6.07 9.35
N TRP A 586 37.85 5.58 8.16
CA TRP A 586 38.43 4.38 7.55
C TRP A 586 39.89 4.55 7.10
N LYS A 587 40.37 5.77 6.88
CA LYS A 587 41.81 6.06 6.68
C LYS A 587 42.60 6.25 7.99
N ASN A 588 41.95 6.39 9.16
CA ASN A 588 42.63 6.73 10.44
C ASN A 588 42.59 5.66 11.55
N GLY A 589 41.64 4.73 11.57
CA GLY A 589 41.83 3.44 12.26
C GLY A 589 40.54 2.69 12.54
N LEU A 590 40.65 1.43 12.96
CA LEU A 590 39.50 0.69 13.50
C LEU A 590 38.81 1.50 14.61
N ALA A 591 39.58 2.09 15.54
CA ALA A 591 39.08 2.98 16.59
C ALA A 591 38.25 4.16 16.02
N TYR A 592 38.76 4.85 15.00
CA TYR A 592 38.05 5.96 14.37
C TYR A 592 36.75 5.50 13.67
N THR A 593 36.75 4.32 13.04
CA THR A 593 35.51 3.77 12.43
C THR A 593 34.45 3.39 13.46
N VAL A 594 34.85 2.91 14.64
CA VAL A 594 33.94 2.66 15.76
C VAL A 594 33.35 3.99 16.26
N ILE A 595 34.18 5.02 16.49
CA ILE A 595 33.73 6.36 16.90
C ILE A 595 32.73 6.94 15.88
N TYR A 596 33.06 6.88 14.58
CA TYR A 596 32.16 7.32 13.51
C TYR A 596 30.81 6.55 13.54
N THR A 597 30.86 5.23 13.73
CA THR A 597 29.67 4.38 13.72
C THR A 597 28.77 4.66 14.93
N LEU A 598 29.35 4.92 16.11
CA LEU A 598 28.61 5.36 17.30
C LEU A 598 27.98 6.74 17.11
N ALA A 599 28.69 7.68 16.49
CA ALA A 599 28.13 8.99 16.14
C ALA A 599 26.99 8.88 15.13
N ALA A 600 27.13 8.04 14.09
CA ALA A 600 26.06 7.77 13.12
C ALA A 600 24.84 7.10 13.76
N LEU A 601 25.05 6.17 14.70
CA LEU A 601 23.98 5.56 15.50
C LEU A 601 23.22 6.61 16.33
N LEU A 602 23.94 7.55 16.98
CA LEU A 602 23.31 8.64 17.72
C LEU A 602 22.46 9.53 16.79
N VAL A 603 22.97 9.88 15.60
CA VAL A 603 22.20 10.60 14.57
C VAL A 603 20.95 9.82 14.15
N ALA A 604 21.03 8.49 14.04
CA ALA A 604 19.87 7.65 13.74
C ALA A 604 18.83 7.60 14.86
N ILE A 605 19.26 7.59 16.12
CA ILE A 605 18.37 7.68 17.29
C ILE A 605 17.67 9.05 17.29
N LEU A 606 18.41 10.14 17.06
CA LEU A 606 17.87 11.50 17.00
C LEU A 606 16.89 11.68 15.82
N ALA A 607 17.22 11.20 14.62
CA ALA A 607 16.33 11.25 13.46
C ALA A 607 15.04 10.44 13.68
N ARG A 608 15.12 9.30 14.39
CA ARG A 608 13.95 8.52 14.80
C ARG A 608 13.10 9.23 15.84
N TRP A 609 13.71 9.93 16.78
CA TRP A 609 13.05 10.72 17.81
C TRP A 609 12.32 11.94 17.20
N LEU A 610 12.95 12.64 16.25
CA LEU A 610 12.33 13.73 15.48
C LEU A 610 11.12 13.26 14.65
N ASP A 611 11.21 12.09 14.00
CA ASP A 611 10.06 11.47 13.31
C ASP A 611 8.92 11.18 14.31
N GLY A 612 9.25 10.64 15.49
CA GLY A 612 8.29 10.36 16.56
C GLY A 612 7.60 11.60 17.15
N ILE A 613 8.33 12.68 17.45
CA ILE A 613 7.74 13.93 17.96
C ILE A 613 6.76 14.53 16.95
N SER A 614 7.10 14.47 15.66
CA SER A 614 6.22 14.98 14.61
C SER A 614 4.83 14.32 14.64
N CYS A 615 4.82 13.00 14.85
CA CYS A 615 3.60 12.21 15.00
C CYS A 615 2.84 12.57 16.28
N GLY A 616 3.56 12.87 17.37
CA GLY A 616 3.01 13.28 18.66
C GLY A 616 2.33 14.65 18.63
N ILE A 617 3.00 15.70 18.13
CA ILE A 617 2.45 17.07 18.06
C ILE A 617 1.16 17.10 17.22
N ALA A 618 1.14 16.38 16.10
CA ALA A 618 -0.05 16.24 15.26
C ALA A 618 -1.24 15.57 15.99
N CYS A 619 -1.00 14.82 17.07
CA CYS A 619 -2.02 14.26 17.93
C CYS A 619 -2.40 15.21 19.06
N SER A 620 -1.44 15.92 19.68
CA SER A 620 -1.66 16.79 20.84
C SER A 620 -2.40 18.09 20.52
N CYS A 621 -2.34 18.60 19.29
CA CYS A 621 -3.16 19.75 18.87
C CYS A 621 -4.67 19.43 18.88
N CYS A 622 -5.02 18.14 18.84
CA CYS A 622 -6.36 17.67 19.11
C CYS A 622 -6.46 17.42 20.60
N GLY A 623 -6.79 18.48 21.36
CA GLY A 623 -6.97 18.39 22.81
C GLY A 623 -7.94 17.26 23.19
N PRO A 624 -7.85 16.73 24.43
CA PRO A 624 -8.75 15.68 24.87
C PRO A 624 -10.18 16.17 24.67
N TRP A 625 -10.90 15.53 23.73
CA TRP A 625 -12.33 15.76 23.60
C TRP A 625 -12.95 15.49 24.96
N PRO A 626 -13.88 16.34 25.43
CA PRO A 626 -14.60 16.05 26.66
C PRO A 626 -15.21 14.67 26.50
N GLN A 627 -14.83 13.73 27.38
CA GLN A 627 -15.51 12.44 27.42
C GLN A 627 -16.98 12.75 27.61
N THR A 628 -17.79 12.33 26.64
CA THR A 628 -19.23 12.57 26.65
C THR A 628 -19.88 11.60 27.64
N ASP A 629 -19.62 11.83 28.94
CA ASP A 629 -20.15 11.09 30.08
C ASP A 629 -21.70 11.16 30.18
N GLY A 630 -22.35 11.88 29.25
CA GLY A 630 -23.79 11.98 29.06
C GLY A 630 -24.34 11.34 27.78
N MET A 631 -23.50 10.82 26.86
CA MET A 631 -24.00 9.87 25.85
C MET A 631 -24.14 8.50 26.51
N THR A 632 -25.21 8.36 27.30
CA THR A 632 -25.83 7.07 27.51
C THR A 632 -25.94 6.40 26.15
N ALA A 633 -25.29 5.24 26.00
CA ALA A 633 -25.47 4.44 24.81
C ALA A 633 -26.98 4.27 24.64
N ILE A 634 -27.53 4.85 23.56
CA ILE A 634 -28.96 4.72 23.24
C ILE A 634 -29.21 3.23 23.34
N PRO A 635 -30.05 2.78 24.30
CA PRO A 635 -30.28 1.36 24.44
C PRO A 635 -30.80 0.93 23.09
N VAL A 636 -30.08 0.00 22.44
CA VAL A 636 -30.58 -0.67 21.24
C VAL A 636 -31.78 -1.44 21.75
N THR A 637 -32.93 -0.78 21.70
CA THR A 637 -34.17 -1.31 22.22
C THR A 637 -34.47 -2.56 21.43
N ASP A 638 -34.75 -3.65 22.14
CA ASP A 638 -35.23 -4.90 21.56
C ASP A 638 -36.63 -4.66 20.95
N SER A 639 -36.67 -3.97 19.80
CA SER A 639 -37.85 -3.75 18.96
C SER A 639 -38.26 -5.04 18.22
N ALA A 640 -38.11 -6.17 18.92
CA ALA A 640 -38.43 -7.53 18.52
C ALA A 640 -39.24 -8.27 19.62
N ARG A 641 -39.74 -7.56 20.64
CA ARG A 641 -40.64 -8.09 21.69
C ARG A 641 -41.94 -7.30 21.88
N GLY A 642 -42.38 -6.56 20.85
CA GLY A 642 -43.55 -5.67 20.91
C GLY A 642 -44.72 -6.02 19.97
N VAL A 643 -44.74 -7.19 19.31
CA VAL A 643 -45.74 -7.52 18.26
C VAL A 643 -46.48 -8.85 18.52
N SER A 644 -46.40 -9.40 19.74
CA SER A 644 -47.06 -10.68 20.10
C SER A 644 -48.26 -10.53 21.04
N THR A 645 -48.84 -9.33 21.18
CA THR A 645 -49.94 -9.07 22.15
C THR A 645 -51.06 -8.18 21.61
N ILE A 646 -51.15 -7.98 20.28
CA ILE A 646 -52.26 -7.25 19.61
C ILE A 646 -52.78 -8.09 18.42
N LEU A 647 -52.75 -9.42 18.54
CA LEU A 647 -53.31 -10.35 17.55
C LEU A 647 -54.16 -11.50 18.15
N GLU A 648 -54.36 -11.52 19.48
CA GLU A 648 -55.30 -12.44 20.14
C GLU A 648 -56.66 -11.78 20.50
N SER A 649 -56.76 -10.44 20.51
CA SER A 649 -58.00 -9.72 20.85
C SER A 649 -58.87 -9.35 19.62
N SER A 650 -58.75 -10.08 18.52
CA SER A 650 -59.50 -9.81 17.27
C SER A 650 -60.01 -11.05 16.56
N GLN A 651 -60.04 -12.20 17.26
CA GLN A 651 -60.51 -13.47 16.71
C GLN A 651 -61.75 -14.05 17.45
N GLU A 652 -62.23 -13.40 18.52
CA GLU A 652 -63.45 -13.81 19.27
C GLU A 652 -64.74 -13.03 18.90
N LEU A 653 -64.71 -12.15 17.88
CA LEU A 653 -65.88 -11.35 17.46
C LEU A 653 -66.35 -11.62 16.02
N ARG A 654 -66.14 -12.84 15.51
CA ARG A 654 -66.57 -13.23 14.15
C ARG A 654 -67.13 -14.64 13.96
N GLU A 655 -67.59 -15.31 15.01
CA GLU A 655 -68.41 -16.52 14.92
C GLU A 655 -69.66 -16.36 15.80
N GLY A 656 -70.78 -15.93 15.21
CA GLY A 656 -71.97 -15.56 16.00
C GLY A 656 -73.25 -15.20 15.24
N ALA A 657 -73.36 -15.52 13.95
CA ALA A 657 -74.62 -15.43 13.21
C ALA A 657 -74.57 -16.20 11.88
N PHE A 658 -75.19 -17.40 11.81
CA PHE A 658 -76.21 -17.77 10.82
C PHE A 658 -76.57 -19.28 10.87
N GLY A 659 -77.72 -19.58 11.47
CA GLY A 659 -78.72 -20.52 10.94
C GLY A 659 -78.40 -22.01 10.74
N THR A 660 -78.94 -22.85 11.61
CA THR A 660 -79.45 -24.19 11.23
C THR A 660 -80.98 -24.19 11.16
N ARG A 661 -81.52 -24.83 10.11
CA ARG A 661 -82.95 -25.20 10.01
C ARG A 661 -83.18 -26.53 10.72
N SER A 662 -84.02 -26.54 11.77
CA SER A 662 -85.09 -27.52 12.02
C SER A 662 -85.74 -27.21 13.36
#